data_AF-A0A5A9GI50-F1
#
_entry.id   AF-A0A5A9GI50-F1
#
_cell.length_a   1.000
_cell.length_b   1.000
_cell.length_c   1.000
_cell.angle_alpha   90.00
_cell.angle_beta   90.00
_cell.angle_gamma   90.00
#
_symmetry.space_group_name_H-M   'P 1'
#
loop_
_entity.id
_entity.type
_entity.pdbx_description
1 polymer ?
#
loop_
_entity_poly.entity_id
_entity_poly.type
_entity_poly.pdbx_seq_one_letter_code
_entity_poly.pdbx_strand_id
1 'polypeptide(L)'
;MTSLPPPQNEDNSRYFRDAAELRFNVQMSKDDYEFAKEGNRIVYLVDANVVNLFLNPTKQARHVTPFVSDSRSDHLAGTALITAEFLFSRMLAGQQNTPVFITPAHFHEVVDFVNDQDSEPEMPEPDESVGSRKRLALQDLVDRLRVGAVTREAVIDHLRRDVPVLLNHLLHGRLGIANQLLRLYETDLLRPLDLHPAATAGILDPPQSEINDWVNLINEERRLTERRRLLQKQAAAEAANAPQRPAASRKGKEDTDLHRLRDNMTRDAVSIVQLLLLNKAAADTDLVPRTRYVLITADRSLFRAYAFWFWTQNAENPEPAHFALRLPTQYVPVLKIEEMPNCVENSDIIKRTSEALDGLLKNIHTVDRNKYPYTLPYHIGLDFRDHVRKQMGDGATRRETFRQFFNLDLYRIHGDPEVFRGIKNDWAAAYRNAEVLNAELMANRARAEFEPLATLLKENASLRDALVAQQRKLLQSVEARHTQFSIFNNYFRMLPQAAHRAGRGPMAIRVDFTALTGAVSFNAFVSILDREPKEEGIARITRVAETLRANFNHEAMLFAACAAYRCEDWPAARHYAERAIALLSSLDGMTRPGCAADRHEAEHLIACTLRFALSLDSDLAQIHQFTQEAKRLLEAGLRYFERMDDALGCYRAQSELGALNLTAAYAIRMRARNPSETAADAADHIRHTVRQIEDAATSRAGIPTDAADDILKVVDTQFYANIISLEAYLRHVGPEDGIRGLPVGMVERALAEMEPRVTSGGYPTVLAVEHAVVRWSLESDQRTRRMLHDRFCALCEESLKAGTVLTELDRDEVEWLHARCQGLSTSH
;
A
#
# COMPACT_ATOMS: atom_id res chain seq x y z
N MET A 1 -23.58 33.20 36.98
CA MET A 1 -22.75 33.02 35.78
C MET A 1 -23.69 32.70 34.63
N THR A 2 -24.03 33.68 33.81
CA THR A 2 -24.82 33.51 32.59
C THR A 2 -23.94 32.83 31.54
N SER A 3 -24.31 31.64 31.07
CA SER A 3 -23.65 30.96 29.97
C SER A 3 -23.64 31.88 28.74
N LEU A 4 -22.47 32.22 28.22
CA LEU A 4 -22.34 32.93 26.95
C LEU A 4 -23.08 32.14 25.86
N PRO A 5 -23.89 32.79 25.01
CA PRO A 5 -24.51 32.11 23.87
C PRO A 5 -23.40 31.49 22.99
N PRO A 6 -23.64 30.31 22.39
CA PRO A 6 -22.66 29.68 21.52
C PRO A 6 -22.26 30.68 20.41
N PRO A 7 -20.96 30.76 20.07
CA PRO A 7 -20.48 31.77 19.16
C PRO A 7 -21.10 31.56 17.77
N GLN A 8 -21.92 32.52 17.32
CA GLN A 8 -22.50 32.61 15.97
C GLN A 8 -21.49 32.42 14.82
N ASN A 9 -20.18 32.44 15.11
CA ASN A 9 -19.09 32.28 14.15
C ASN A 9 -18.80 30.83 13.75
N GLU A 10 -19.08 29.82 14.59
CA GLU A 10 -18.77 28.42 14.25
C GLU A 10 -19.71 27.86 13.19
N ASP A 11 -21.00 28.17 13.31
CA ASP A 11 -22.02 27.80 12.32
C ASP A 11 -21.73 28.45 10.97
N ASN A 12 -21.33 29.73 10.96
CA ASN A 12 -20.97 30.42 9.71
C ASN A 12 -19.76 29.80 8.99
N SER A 13 -18.67 29.47 9.71
CA SER A 13 -17.51 28.78 9.10
C SER A 13 -17.88 27.40 8.57
N ARG A 14 -18.78 26.69 9.28
CA ARG A 14 -19.28 25.40 8.83
C ARG A 14 -20.10 25.51 7.55
N TYR A 15 -21.13 26.37 7.56
CA TYR A 15 -21.96 26.59 6.39
C TYR A 15 -21.13 27.06 5.19
N PHE A 16 -20.13 27.91 5.43
CA PHE A 16 -19.22 28.39 4.41
C PHE A 16 -18.49 27.21 3.75
N ARG A 17 -17.89 26.32 4.55
CA ARG A 17 -17.18 25.15 4.02
C ARG A 17 -18.10 24.23 3.23
N ASP A 18 -19.29 23.91 3.75
CA ASP A 18 -20.22 23.00 3.08
C ASP A 18 -20.71 23.61 1.75
N ALA A 19 -21.05 24.90 1.72
CA ALA A 19 -21.43 25.61 0.51
C ALA A 19 -20.27 25.72 -0.51
N ALA A 20 -19.07 26.04 -0.04
CA ALA A 20 -17.88 26.16 -0.88
C ALA A 20 -17.48 24.80 -1.49
N GLU A 21 -17.51 23.72 -0.70
CA GLU A 21 -17.22 22.36 -1.17
C GLU A 21 -18.26 21.92 -2.21
N LEU A 22 -19.55 22.16 -1.94
CA LEU A 22 -20.61 21.84 -2.89
C LEU A 22 -20.47 22.60 -4.21
N ARG A 23 -20.18 23.91 -4.14
CA ARG A 23 -20.03 24.75 -5.33
C ARG A 23 -18.81 24.34 -6.17
N PHE A 24 -17.71 24.02 -5.52
CA PHE A 24 -16.51 23.47 -6.16
C PHE A 24 -16.84 22.13 -6.84
N ASN A 25 -17.56 21.25 -6.16
CA ASN A 25 -17.92 19.94 -6.69
C ASN A 25 -18.80 20.01 -7.95
N VAL A 26 -19.76 20.93 -7.96
CA VAL A 26 -20.56 21.23 -9.15
C VAL A 26 -19.66 21.70 -10.30
N GLN A 27 -18.71 22.59 -10.02
CA GLN A 27 -17.81 23.10 -11.06
C GLN A 27 -16.95 22.01 -11.66
N MET A 28 -16.24 21.22 -10.84
CA MET A 28 -15.36 20.17 -11.37
C MET A 28 -16.12 19.10 -12.14
N SER A 29 -17.35 18.79 -11.72
CA SER A 29 -18.22 17.87 -12.45
C SER A 29 -18.56 18.38 -13.85
N LYS A 30 -18.83 19.69 -13.96
CA LYS A 30 -19.09 20.36 -15.24
C LYS A 30 -17.84 20.39 -16.11
N ASP A 31 -16.69 20.71 -15.55
CA ASP A 31 -15.42 20.77 -16.29
C ASP A 31 -15.02 19.40 -16.87
N ASP A 32 -15.18 18.32 -16.09
CA ASP A 32 -14.89 16.96 -16.58
C ASP A 32 -15.85 16.57 -17.71
N TYR A 33 -17.12 16.97 -17.62
CA TYR A 33 -18.11 16.76 -18.68
C TYR A 33 -17.78 17.57 -19.94
N GLU A 34 -17.44 18.86 -19.82
CA GLU A 34 -17.07 19.72 -20.95
C GLU A 34 -15.80 19.21 -21.64
N PHE A 35 -14.78 18.84 -20.86
CA PHE A 35 -13.55 18.25 -21.38
C PHE A 35 -13.83 16.95 -22.15
N ALA A 36 -14.67 16.06 -21.60
CA ALA A 36 -15.08 14.82 -22.27
C ALA A 36 -15.90 15.07 -23.53
N LYS A 37 -16.77 16.08 -23.54
CA LYS A 37 -17.61 16.46 -24.69
C LYS A 37 -16.80 16.92 -25.89
N GLU A 38 -15.62 17.48 -25.67
CA GLU A 38 -14.64 17.81 -26.72
C GLU A 38 -13.97 16.56 -27.33
N GLY A 39 -14.34 15.36 -26.88
CA GLY A 39 -13.74 14.09 -27.30
C GLY A 39 -12.49 13.70 -26.52
N ASN A 40 -12.07 14.52 -25.55
CA ASN A 40 -10.91 14.23 -24.73
C ASN A 40 -11.14 13.05 -23.77
N ARG A 41 -10.05 12.47 -23.28
CA ARG A 41 -10.05 11.28 -22.42
C ARG A 41 -9.64 11.64 -20.99
N ILE A 42 -10.36 11.11 -20.02
CA ILE A 42 -10.01 11.18 -18.60
C ILE A 42 -9.68 9.76 -18.11
N VAL A 43 -8.47 9.58 -17.58
CA VAL A 43 -8.05 8.35 -16.92
C VAL A 43 -8.17 8.56 -15.41
N TYR A 44 -9.05 7.79 -14.79
CA TYR A 44 -9.33 7.89 -13.36
C TYR A 44 -8.43 6.96 -12.57
N LEU A 45 -7.74 7.51 -11.57
CA LEU A 45 -7.05 6.80 -10.51
C LEU A 45 -7.90 6.88 -9.23
N VAL A 46 -7.84 5.87 -8.39
CA VAL A 46 -8.54 5.84 -7.11
C VAL A 46 -7.59 5.52 -5.96
N ASP A 47 -7.81 6.20 -4.85
CA ASP A 47 -7.20 5.94 -3.56
C ASP A 47 -7.84 4.69 -2.90
N ALA A 48 -7.10 4.02 -2.00
CA ALA A 48 -7.57 2.89 -1.21
C ALA A 48 -8.87 3.20 -0.44
N ASN A 49 -9.04 4.42 0.06
CA ASN A 49 -10.27 4.81 0.76
C ASN A 49 -11.51 4.88 -0.15
N VAL A 50 -11.34 5.09 -1.47
CA VAL A 50 -12.43 5.04 -2.45
C VAL A 50 -12.77 3.60 -2.81
N VAL A 51 -11.77 2.71 -2.88
CA VAL A 51 -12.02 1.26 -2.95
C VAL A 51 -12.78 0.81 -1.71
N ASN A 52 -12.39 1.25 -0.51
CA ASN A 52 -13.10 0.93 0.73
C ASN A 52 -14.55 1.44 0.76
N LEU A 53 -14.84 2.58 0.11
CA LEU A 53 -16.20 3.07 -0.11
C LEU A 53 -17.01 2.09 -0.98
N PHE A 54 -16.41 1.46 -1.98
CA PHE A 54 -17.06 0.41 -2.78
C PHE A 54 -17.27 -0.89 -2.00
N LEU A 55 -16.26 -1.31 -1.24
CA LEU A 55 -16.31 -2.54 -0.44
C LEU A 55 -17.32 -2.43 0.71
N ASN A 56 -17.45 -1.25 1.34
CA ASN A 56 -18.38 -1.04 2.45
C ASN A 56 -18.99 0.38 2.45
N PRO A 57 -19.96 0.66 1.54
CA PRO A 57 -20.51 2.00 1.36
C PRO A 57 -21.19 2.52 2.62
N THR A 58 -21.84 1.66 3.39
CA THR A 58 -22.52 2.02 4.64
C THR A 58 -21.54 2.54 5.69
N LYS A 59 -20.42 1.84 5.94
CA LYS A 59 -19.38 2.31 6.88
C LYS A 59 -18.67 3.57 6.39
N GLN A 60 -18.61 3.76 5.07
CA GLN A 60 -17.89 4.86 4.41
C GLN A 60 -18.81 6.01 3.96
N ALA A 61 -20.09 6.02 4.34
CA ALA A 61 -21.08 6.95 3.80
C ALA A 61 -20.77 8.44 4.08
N ARG A 62 -19.97 8.73 5.10
CA ARG A 62 -19.45 10.08 5.39
C ARG A 62 -18.66 10.68 4.23
N HIS A 63 -18.09 9.86 3.34
CA HIS A 63 -17.25 10.30 2.23
C HIS A 63 -18.06 10.87 1.06
N VAL A 64 -19.37 10.65 1.04
CA VAL A 64 -20.29 11.16 0.00
C VAL A 64 -21.27 12.22 0.54
N THR A 65 -21.07 12.68 1.77
CA THR A 65 -21.93 13.70 2.37
C THR A 65 -21.40 15.10 2.05
N PRO A 66 -22.15 15.95 1.31
CA PRO A 66 -21.75 17.34 1.08
C PRO A 66 -21.98 18.23 2.32
N PHE A 67 -22.87 17.83 3.24
CA PHE A 67 -23.21 18.56 4.46
C PHE A 67 -22.79 17.81 5.72
N VAL A 68 -21.68 18.21 6.34
CA VAL A 68 -21.09 17.52 7.50
C VAL A 68 -22.03 17.51 8.72
N SER A 69 -23.11 18.30 8.72
CA SER A 69 -24.11 18.39 9.81
C SER A 69 -25.14 17.30 9.91
N ASP A 70 -25.40 16.56 8.83
CA ASP A 70 -26.55 15.65 8.76
C ASP A 70 -26.14 14.18 8.67
N SER A 71 -25.09 13.80 9.40
CA SER A 71 -24.56 12.42 9.45
C SER A 71 -25.54 11.34 9.94
N ARG A 72 -26.81 11.68 10.18
CA ARG A 72 -27.90 10.78 10.57
C ARG A 72 -29.00 10.63 9.49
N SER A 73 -28.79 11.11 8.27
CA SER A 73 -29.80 10.93 7.23
C SER A 73 -29.85 9.46 6.76
N ASP A 74 -31.06 8.89 6.73
CA ASP A 74 -31.33 7.52 6.29
C ASP A 74 -30.88 7.24 4.84
N HIS A 75 -30.65 8.30 4.04
CA HIS A 75 -30.25 8.23 2.63
C HIS A 75 -28.73 8.12 2.41
N LEU A 76 -27.91 8.29 3.47
CA LEU A 76 -26.45 8.33 3.30
C LEU A 76 -25.90 7.01 2.79
N ALA A 77 -26.42 5.88 3.27
CA ALA A 77 -25.98 4.56 2.82
C ALA A 77 -26.36 4.29 1.36
N GLY A 78 -27.59 4.64 0.96
CA GLY A 78 -28.06 4.50 -0.43
C GLY A 78 -27.25 5.38 -1.38
N THR A 79 -27.05 6.64 -1.01
CA THR A 79 -26.18 7.57 -1.76
C THR A 79 -24.76 7.05 -1.89
N ALA A 80 -24.16 6.54 -0.80
CA ALA A 80 -22.81 5.99 -0.80
C ALA A 80 -22.69 4.78 -1.72
N LEU A 81 -23.68 3.89 -1.68
CA LEU A 81 -23.75 2.71 -2.52
C LEU A 81 -23.83 3.11 -3.99
N ILE A 82 -24.76 3.98 -4.38
CA ILE A 82 -24.91 4.40 -5.78
C ILE A 82 -23.67 5.15 -6.26
N THR A 83 -23.10 6.03 -5.43
CA THR A 83 -21.87 6.76 -5.76
C THR A 83 -20.72 5.78 -5.99
N ALA A 84 -20.56 4.79 -5.12
CA ALA A 84 -19.55 3.76 -5.28
C ALA A 84 -19.75 2.96 -6.59
N GLU A 85 -20.97 2.49 -6.87
CA GLU A 85 -21.26 1.78 -8.12
C GLU A 85 -20.99 2.64 -9.35
N PHE A 86 -21.34 3.94 -9.30
CA PHE A 86 -21.11 4.87 -10.40
C PHE A 86 -19.60 5.11 -10.65
N LEU A 87 -18.81 5.29 -9.60
CA LEU A 87 -17.35 5.47 -9.68
C LEU A 87 -16.65 4.31 -10.42
N PHE A 88 -17.15 3.09 -10.24
CA PHE A 88 -16.60 1.89 -10.86
C PHE A 88 -17.40 1.41 -12.08
N SER A 89 -18.39 2.17 -12.55
CA SER A 89 -19.30 1.78 -13.65
C SER A 89 -18.66 1.81 -15.04
N ARG A 90 -17.50 2.45 -15.17
CA ARG A 90 -16.85 2.82 -16.44
C ARG A 90 -17.58 3.91 -17.25
N MET A 91 -18.58 4.55 -16.64
CA MET A 91 -19.43 5.57 -17.25
C MET A 91 -19.09 7.01 -16.82
N LEU A 92 -17.98 7.22 -16.11
CA LEU A 92 -17.57 8.58 -15.76
C LEU A 92 -17.24 9.38 -17.04
N ALA A 93 -17.45 10.70 -16.99
CA ALA A 93 -17.12 11.60 -18.09
C ALA A 93 -15.70 11.35 -18.62
N GLY A 94 -15.55 11.12 -19.92
CA GLY A 94 -14.23 10.93 -20.55
C GLY A 94 -13.56 9.58 -20.24
N GLN A 95 -14.16 8.71 -19.43
CA GLN A 95 -13.59 7.40 -19.06
C GLN A 95 -13.58 6.41 -20.23
N GLN A 96 -14.52 6.53 -21.18
CA GLN A 96 -14.56 5.75 -22.42
C GLN A 96 -14.50 4.23 -22.20
N ASN A 97 -15.30 3.71 -21.25
CA ASN A 97 -15.34 2.28 -20.90
C ASN A 97 -13.99 1.71 -20.40
N THR A 98 -13.06 2.57 -19.97
CA THR A 98 -11.80 2.13 -19.37
C THR A 98 -11.97 1.92 -17.86
N PRO A 99 -11.34 0.88 -17.26
CA PRO A 99 -11.36 0.71 -15.80
C PRO A 99 -10.72 1.90 -15.08
N VAL A 100 -11.04 2.05 -13.80
CA VAL A 100 -10.25 2.94 -12.95
C VAL A 100 -8.94 2.24 -12.56
N PHE A 101 -7.91 3.03 -12.28
CA PHE A 101 -6.58 2.54 -11.92
C PHE A 101 -6.31 2.77 -10.43
N ILE A 102 -5.48 1.95 -9.81
CA ILE A 102 -4.98 2.15 -8.44
C ILE A 102 -3.46 2.08 -8.46
N THR A 103 -2.83 3.00 -7.72
CA THR A 103 -1.37 2.99 -7.59
C THR A 103 -0.92 1.76 -6.81
N PRO A 104 0.28 1.21 -7.05
CA PRO A 104 0.81 0.12 -6.24
C PRO A 104 0.77 0.44 -4.73
N ALA A 105 1.11 1.67 -4.36
CA ALA A 105 1.12 2.13 -2.98
C ALA A 105 -0.26 2.02 -2.29
N HIS A 106 -1.32 2.50 -2.95
CA HIS A 106 -2.69 2.39 -2.42
C HIS A 106 -3.26 0.98 -2.56
N PHE A 107 -2.79 0.18 -3.51
CA PHE A 107 -3.20 -1.21 -3.62
C PHE A 107 -2.80 -2.03 -2.39
N HIS A 108 -1.59 -1.83 -1.87
CA HIS A 108 -1.16 -2.46 -0.62
C HIS A 108 -2.05 -2.05 0.57
N GLU A 109 -2.54 -0.82 0.63
CA GLU A 109 -3.50 -0.40 1.67
C GLU A 109 -4.84 -1.13 1.60
N VAL A 110 -5.32 -1.47 0.40
CA VAL A 110 -6.54 -2.27 0.24
C VAL A 110 -6.32 -3.67 0.82
N VAL A 111 -5.13 -4.23 0.63
CA VAL A 111 -4.73 -5.53 1.19
C VAL A 111 -4.64 -5.45 2.71
N ASP A 112 -3.93 -4.45 3.22
CA ASP A 112 -3.80 -4.19 4.65
C ASP A 112 -5.20 -4.03 5.28
N PHE A 113 -6.12 -3.33 4.62
CA PHE A 113 -7.50 -3.18 5.06
C PHE A 113 -8.23 -4.51 5.12
N VAL A 114 -8.15 -5.34 4.09
CA VAL A 114 -8.81 -6.66 4.05
C VAL A 114 -8.22 -7.59 5.13
N ASN A 115 -6.91 -7.57 5.32
CA ASN A 115 -6.21 -8.36 6.34
C ASN A 115 -6.48 -7.86 7.77
N ASP A 116 -6.56 -6.54 7.98
CA ASP A 116 -6.92 -5.96 9.28
C ASP A 116 -8.38 -6.27 9.65
N GLN A 117 -9.27 -6.51 8.68
CA GLN A 117 -10.60 -7.06 8.97
C GLN A 117 -10.52 -8.48 9.54
N ASP A 118 -9.44 -9.24 9.29
CA ASP A 118 -9.24 -10.57 9.87
C ASP A 118 -8.77 -10.53 11.34
N SER A 119 -8.08 -9.46 11.74
CA SER A 119 -7.56 -9.27 13.10
C SER A 119 -8.51 -8.52 14.03
N GLU A 120 -9.55 -7.84 13.53
CA GLU A 120 -10.72 -7.55 14.37
C GLU A 120 -11.18 -8.89 14.97
N PRO A 121 -11.27 -9.02 16.31
CA PRO A 121 -11.66 -10.27 16.94
C PRO A 121 -12.90 -10.74 16.20
N GLU A 122 -12.87 -11.99 15.69
CA GLU A 122 -14.05 -12.63 15.09
C GLU A 122 -15.22 -12.08 15.86
N MET A 123 -16.09 -11.29 15.21
CA MET A 123 -17.30 -10.83 15.87
C MET A 123 -17.81 -12.06 16.61
N PRO A 124 -17.86 -12.04 17.95
CA PRO A 124 -17.83 -13.23 18.80
C PRO A 124 -18.71 -14.25 18.12
N GLU A 125 -18.17 -15.40 17.67
CA GLU A 125 -18.84 -16.33 16.74
C GLU A 125 -20.35 -16.09 16.64
N PRO A 126 -20.85 -15.38 15.61
CA PRO A 126 -22.12 -14.63 15.59
C PRO A 126 -23.00 -14.71 16.85
N ASP A 127 -22.50 -14.34 18.01
CA ASP A 127 -22.97 -14.75 19.34
C ASP A 127 -23.45 -16.22 19.36
N GLU A 128 -22.76 -17.16 20.02
CA GLU A 128 -23.34 -18.52 20.24
C GLU A 128 -24.79 -18.43 20.75
N SER A 129 -25.21 -17.31 21.35
CA SER A 129 -26.61 -17.03 21.67
C SER A 129 -27.50 -16.51 20.51
N VAL A 130 -27.01 -15.74 19.53
CA VAL A 130 -27.82 -15.28 18.37
C VAL A 130 -27.76 -16.29 17.23
N GLY A 131 -26.59 -16.83 16.92
CA GLY A 131 -26.41 -17.92 15.97
C GLY A 131 -27.17 -19.19 16.40
N SER A 132 -27.02 -19.65 17.65
CA SER A 132 -27.70 -20.88 18.10
C SER A 132 -29.18 -20.66 18.39
N ARG A 133 -29.61 -19.53 18.98
CA ARG A 133 -31.06 -19.29 19.20
C ARG A 133 -31.79 -19.02 17.90
N LYS A 134 -31.24 -18.24 16.96
CA LYS A 134 -31.89 -18.03 15.65
C LYS A 134 -31.81 -19.28 14.78
N ARG A 135 -30.75 -20.10 14.89
CA ARG A 135 -30.69 -21.41 14.24
C ARG A 135 -31.70 -22.38 14.82
N LEU A 136 -31.82 -22.49 16.14
CA LEU A 136 -32.86 -23.30 16.79
C LEU A 136 -34.24 -22.75 16.47
N ALA A 137 -34.42 -21.43 16.36
CA ALA A 137 -35.68 -20.82 15.96
C ALA A 137 -36.03 -21.07 14.48
N LEU A 138 -35.07 -21.01 13.57
CA LEU A 138 -35.27 -21.35 12.15
C LEU A 138 -35.51 -22.85 11.97
N GLN A 139 -34.78 -23.68 12.70
CA GLN A 139 -34.97 -25.14 12.72
C GLN A 139 -36.35 -25.49 13.30
N ASP A 140 -36.74 -24.89 14.44
CA ASP A 140 -38.07 -25.00 15.04
C ASP A 140 -39.14 -24.52 14.06
N LEU A 141 -38.93 -23.40 13.36
CA LEU A 141 -39.87 -22.89 12.36
C LEU A 141 -40.04 -23.85 11.18
N VAL A 142 -38.95 -24.47 10.70
CA VAL A 142 -38.97 -25.49 9.64
C VAL A 142 -39.64 -26.78 10.11
N ASP A 143 -39.33 -27.24 11.32
CA ASP A 143 -39.91 -28.45 11.89
C ASP A 143 -41.40 -28.25 12.18
N ARG A 144 -41.80 -27.09 12.69
CA ARG A 144 -43.19 -26.66 12.86
C ARG A 144 -43.94 -26.55 11.53
N LEU A 145 -43.30 -26.09 10.47
CA LEU A 145 -43.90 -26.11 9.13
C LEU A 145 -44.12 -27.54 8.64
N ARG A 146 -43.14 -28.43 8.84
CA ARG A 146 -43.23 -29.85 8.43
C ARG A 146 -44.35 -30.61 9.12
N VAL A 147 -44.60 -30.32 10.41
CA VAL A 147 -45.72 -30.92 11.16
C VAL A 147 -47.04 -30.15 11.01
N GLY A 148 -47.10 -29.12 10.15
CA GLY A 148 -48.30 -28.31 9.93
C GLY A 148 -48.69 -27.38 11.08
N ALA A 149 -47.80 -27.18 12.07
CA ALA A 149 -48.04 -26.33 13.24
C ALA A 149 -47.92 -24.83 12.93
N VAL A 150 -47.39 -24.46 11.76
CA VAL A 150 -47.32 -23.08 11.27
C VAL A 150 -47.64 -23.10 9.77
N THR A 151 -48.41 -22.12 9.30
CA THR A 151 -48.76 -22.01 7.87
C THR A 151 -47.57 -21.53 7.05
N ARG A 152 -47.58 -21.82 5.75
CA ARG A 152 -46.54 -21.37 4.83
C ARG A 152 -46.43 -19.84 4.79
N GLU A 153 -47.56 -19.10 4.84
CA GLU A 153 -47.56 -17.64 4.92
C GLU A 153 -46.86 -17.12 6.19
N ALA A 154 -47.13 -17.73 7.34
CA ALA A 154 -46.52 -17.29 8.61
C ALA A 154 -45.01 -17.55 8.65
N VAL A 155 -44.52 -18.61 8.02
CA VAL A 155 -43.08 -18.85 7.82
C VAL A 155 -42.47 -17.82 6.89
N ILE A 156 -43.14 -17.49 5.77
CA ILE A 156 -42.70 -16.45 4.83
C ILE A 156 -42.58 -15.10 5.54
N ASP A 157 -43.55 -14.72 6.38
CA ASP A 157 -43.52 -13.45 7.13
C ASP A 157 -42.48 -13.41 8.25
N HIS A 158 -42.06 -14.57 8.78
CA HIS A 158 -40.94 -14.67 9.71
C HIS A 158 -39.60 -14.53 8.96
N LEU A 159 -39.43 -15.26 7.86
CA LEU A 159 -38.25 -15.17 7.01
C LEU A 159 -38.07 -13.77 6.42
N ARG A 160 -39.16 -13.08 6.02
CA ARG A 160 -39.13 -11.68 5.57
C ARG A 160 -38.52 -10.71 6.60
N ARG A 161 -38.57 -11.04 7.89
CA ARG A 161 -37.99 -10.21 8.96
C ARG A 161 -36.55 -10.60 9.28
N ASP A 162 -36.26 -11.90 9.35
CA ASP A 162 -34.95 -12.39 9.79
C ASP A 162 -33.91 -12.46 8.68
N VAL A 163 -34.32 -12.76 7.44
CA VAL A 163 -33.43 -12.88 6.28
C VAL A 163 -32.73 -11.55 5.98
N PRO A 164 -33.39 -10.37 5.95
CA PRO A 164 -32.70 -9.09 5.76
C PRO A 164 -31.65 -8.81 6.82
N VAL A 165 -31.89 -9.16 8.10
CA VAL A 165 -30.90 -8.98 9.17
C VAL A 165 -29.71 -9.92 8.96
N LEU A 166 -29.96 -11.18 8.64
CA LEU A 166 -28.91 -12.17 8.37
C LEU A 166 -28.08 -11.79 7.13
N LEU A 167 -28.74 -11.36 6.06
CA LEU A 167 -28.13 -10.85 4.84
C LEU A 167 -27.35 -9.57 5.11
N ASN A 168 -27.86 -8.65 5.93
CA ASN A 168 -27.14 -7.43 6.30
C ASN A 168 -25.80 -7.77 6.98
N HIS A 169 -25.77 -8.79 7.86
CA HIS A 169 -24.54 -9.25 8.50
C HIS A 169 -23.59 -9.96 7.52
N LEU A 170 -24.11 -10.79 6.62
CA LEU A 170 -23.31 -11.48 5.61
C LEU A 170 -22.72 -10.53 4.56
N LEU A 171 -23.49 -9.52 4.15
CA LEU A 171 -23.16 -8.57 3.08
C LEU A 171 -22.37 -7.35 3.55
N HIS A 172 -22.45 -6.98 4.83
CA HIS A 172 -21.63 -5.90 5.39
C HIS A 172 -20.43 -6.42 6.20
N GLY A 173 -20.32 -7.74 6.35
CA GLY A 173 -19.19 -8.44 6.97
C GLY A 173 -18.06 -8.77 5.97
N ARG A 174 -17.10 -9.57 6.43
CA ARG A 174 -15.89 -9.93 5.67
C ARG A 174 -16.19 -10.52 4.28
N LEU A 175 -17.26 -11.30 4.16
CA LEU A 175 -17.67 -11.87 2.87
C LEU A 175 -18.16 -10.85 1.86
N GLY A 176 -18.94 -9.88 2.31
CA GLY A 176 -19.40 -8.82 1.43
C GLY A 176 -18.23 -8.04 0.86
N ILE A 177 -17.27 -7.71 1.73
CA ILE A 177 -16.01 -7.06 1.35
C ILE A 177 -15.24 -7.91 0.33
N ALA A 178 -15.02 -9.20 0.63
CA ALA A 178 -14.32 -10.11 -0.28
C ALA A 178 -15.06 -10.28 -1.62
N ASN A 179 -16.38 -10.46 -1.63
CA ASN A 179 -17.19 -10.59 -2.84
C ASN A 179 -17.13 -9.33 -3.71
N GLN A 180 -17.22 -8.15 -3.10
CA GLN A 180 -17.11 -6.89 -3.83
C GLN A 180 -15.68 -6.65 -4.35
N LEU A 181 -14.65 -7.04 -3.60
CA LEU A 181 -13.28 -6.97 -4.08
C LEU A 181 -13.05 -7.93 -5.26
N LEU A 182 -13.57 -9.15 -5.18
CA LEU A 182 -13.52 -10.11 -6.30
C LEU A 182 -14.20 -9.53 -7.53
N ARG A 183 -15.37 -8.91 -7.35
CA ARG A 183 -16.10 -8.26 -8.44
C ARG A 183 -15.27 -7.17 -9.11
N LEU A 184 -14.57 -6.32 -8.34
CA LEU A 184 -13.67 -5.30 -8.91
C LEU A 184 -12.63 -5.91 -9.86
N TYR A 185 -12.08 -7.09 -9.52
CA TYR A 185 -11.11 -7.79 -10.35
C TYR A 185 -11.75 -8.56 -11.52
N GLU A 186 -12.80 -9.34 -11.27
CA GLU A 186 -13.38 -10.23 -12.28
C GLU A 186 -14.16 -9.49 -13.36
N THR A 187 -14.81 -8.39 -12.99
CA THR A 187 -15.48 -7.50 -13.94
C THR A 187 -14.56 -6.40 -14.44
N ASP A 188 -13.27 -6.47 -14.11
CA ASP A 188 -12.24 -5.57 -14.60
C ASP A 188 -12.61 -4.10 -14.36
N LEU A 189 -13.10 -3.77 -13.16
CA LEU A 189 -13.48 -2.40 -12.81
C LEU A 189 -12.29 -1.62 -12.22
N LEU A 190 -11.31 -2.34 -11.68
CA LEU A 190 -10.11 -1.79 -11.06
C LEU A 190 -8.86 -2.46 -11.65
N ARG A 191 -7.88 -1.66 -12.10
CA ARG A 191 -6.59 -2.15 -12.60
C ARG A 191 -5.39 -1.56 -11.86
N PRO A 192 -4.26 -2.27 -11.80
CA PRO A 192 -2.99 -1.70 -11.40
C PRO A 192 -2.57 -0.56 -12.34
N LEU A 193 -2.02 0.53 -11.80
CA LEU A 193 -1.49 1.63 -12.59
C LEU A 193 -0.34 1.19 -13.51
N ASP A 194 0.48 0.22 -13.12
CA ASP A 194 1.59 -0.34 -13.90
C ASP A 194 1.14 -1.01 -15.21
N LEU A 195 -0.14 -1.42 -15.32
CA LEU A 195 -0.69 -1.88 -16.59
C LEU A 195 -1.05 -0.74 -17.54
N HIS A 196 -1.06 0.51 -17.07
CA HIS A 196 -1.37 1.66 -17.92
C HIS A 196 -0.19 1.94 -18.87
N PRO A 197 -0.42 2.08 -20.20
CA PRO A 197 0.67 2.25 -21.16
C PRO A 197 1.58 3.47 -20.90
N ALA A 198 1.02 4.51 -20.29
CA ALA A 198 1.77 5.73 -19.95
C ALA A 198 2.56 5.62 -18.63
N ALA A 199 2.35 4.58 -17.82
CA ALA A 199 3.03 4.41 -16.53
C ALA A 199 4.46 3.88 -16.75
N THR A 200 5.37 4.74 -17.18
CA THR A 200 6.79 4.41 -17.36
C THR A 200 7.49 4.19 -16.02
N ALA A 201 8.68 3.59 -16.02
CA ALA A 201 9.45 3.32 -14.81
C ALA A 201 9.70 4.58 -13.96
N GLY A 202 10.06 5.71 -14.60
CA GLY A 202 10.27 6.97 -13.88
C GLY A 202 8.98 7.59 -13.30
N ILE A 203 7.81 7.14 -13.75
CA ILE A 203 6.52 7.50 -13.14
C ILE A 203 6.24 6.56 -11.97
N LEU A 204 6.36 5.25 -12.18
CA LEU A 204 6.07 4.23 -11.16
C LEU A 204 7.00 4.31 -9.95
N ASP A 205 8.27 4.67 -10.17
CA ASP A 205 9.31 4.83 -9.16
C ASP A 205 9.76 6.31 -9.10
N PRO A 206 8.93 7.21 -8.55
CA PRO A 206 9.22 8.65 -8.57
C PRO A 206 10.41 9.03 -7.66
N PRO A 207 11.06 10.19 -7.90
CA PRO A 207 12.21 10.64 -7.11
C PRO A 207 11.89 10.81 -5.61
N GLN A 208 12.73 10.25 -4.73
CA GLN A 208 12.52 10.29 -3.27
C GLN A 208 12.44 11.71 -2.70
N SER A 209 13.15 12.67 -3.29
CA SER A 209 13.08 14.08 -2.89
C SER A 209 11.67 14.66 -3.06
N GLU A 210 11.02 14.39 -4.18
CA GLU A 210 9.65 14.85 -4.44
C GLU A 210 8.64 14.17 -3.51
N ILE A 211 8.84 12.87 -3.24
CA ILE A 211 8.02 12.13 -2.26
C ILE A 211 8.14 12.79 -0.89
N ASN A 212 9.36 13.10 -0.42
CA ASN A 212 9.60 13.68 0.90
C ASN A 212 8.95 15.07 1.05
N ASP A 213 9.00 15.89 0.00
CA ASP A 213 8.33 17.20 -0.02
C ASP A 213 6.81 17.05 0.17
N TRP A 214 6.19 16.09 -0.52
CA TRP A 214 4.77 15.79 -0.37
C TRP A 214 4.42 15.19 0.99
N VAL A 215 5.26 14.29 1.53
CA VAL A 215 5.08 13.75 2.89
C VAL A 215 5.03 14.89 3.91
N ASN A 216 5.91 15.88 3.78
CA ASN A 216 5.93 17.05 4.67
C ASN A 216 4.64 17.88 4.57
N LEU A 217 4.16 18.15 3.35
CA LEU A 217 2.91 18.89 3.12
C LEU A 217 1.67 18.14 3.67
N ILE A 218 1.58 16.84 3.44
CA ILE A 218 0.47 16.00 3.94
C ILE A 218 0.50 15.93 5.47
N ASN A 219 1.68 15.76 6.05
CA ASN A 219 1.87 15.72 7.51
C ASN A 219 1.45 17.03 8.18
N GLU A 220 1.76 18.19 7.57
CA GLU A 220 1.30 19.50 8.07
C GLU A 220 -0.24 19.54 8.15
N GLU A 221 -0.94 19.18 7.07
CA GLU A 221 -2.41 19.19 7.02
C GLU A 221 -3.06 18.17 7.97
N ARG A 222 -2.48 16.97 8.09
CA ARG A 222 -2.96 15.94 9.04
C ARG A 222 -2.80 16.39 10.49
N ARG A 223 -1.67 17.01 10.84
CA ARG A 223 -1.45 17.59 12.19
C ARG A 223 -2.47 18.66 12.54
N LEU A 224 -2.79 19.54 11.59
CA LEU A 224 -3.83 20.56 11.77
C LEU A 224 -5.21 19.92 11.96
N THR A 225 -5.50 18.85 11.21
CA THR A 225 -6.75 18.09 11.31
C THR A 225 -6.91 17.39 12.65
N GLU A 226 -5.89 16.67 13.12
CA GLU A 226 -5.95 16.01 14.42
C GLU A 226 -6.03 17.03 15.56
N ARG A 227 -5.28 18.12 15.48
CA ARG A 227 -5.34 19.20 16.48
C ARG A 227 -6.75 19.79 16.60
N ARG A 228 -7.41 20.06 15.47
CA ARG A 228 -8.80 20.53 15.48
C ARG A 228 -9.74 19.51 16.12
N ARG A 229 -9.57 18.22 15.80
CA ARG A 229 -10.38 17.14 16.38
C ARG A 229 -10.20 17.06 17.90
N LEU A 230 -8.98 17.25 18.40
CA LEU A 230 -8.69 17.32 19.83
C LEU A 230 -9.37 18.52 20.50
N LEU A 231 -9.29 19.71 19.91
CA LEU A 231 -9.97 20.91 20.41
C LEU A 231 -11.50 20.74 20.44
N GLN A 232 -12.08 20.12 19.41
CA GLN A 232 -13.52 19.82 19.38
C GLN A 232 -13.92 18.81 20.45
N LYS A 233 -13.11 17.77 20.68
CA LYS A 233 -13.35 16.79 21.75
C LYS A 233 -13.25 17.45 23.13
N GLN A 234 -12.29 18.35 23.34
CA GLN A 234 -12.14 19.11 24.58
C GLN A 234 -13.36 20.01 24.82
N ALA A 235 -13.76 20.81 23.83
CA ALA A 235 -14.95 21.65 23.92
C ALA A 235 -16.23 20.84 24.19
N ALA A 236 -16.39 19.68 23.55
CA ALA A 236 -17.53 18.79 23.78
C ALA A 236 -17.50 18.15 25.19
N ALA A 237 -16.32 17.78 25.69
CA ALA A 237 -16.17 17.23 27.05
C ALA A 237 -16.45 18.29 28.13
N GLU A 238 -15.96 19.52 27.93
CA GLU A 238 -16.26 20.68 28.77
C GLU A 238 -17.76 20.98 28.78
N ALA A 239 -18.41 21.00 27.61
CA ALA A 239 -19.86 21.20 27.51
C ALA A 239 -20.66 20.07 28.19
N ALA A 240 -20.14 18.84 28.20
CA ALA A 240 -20.76 17.69 28.84
C ALA A 240 -20.45 17.55 30.34
N ASN A 241 -19.61 18.43 30.93
CA ASN A 241 -19.07 18.28 32.28
C ASN A 241 -18.46 16.88 32.55
N ALA A 242 -17.92 16.22 31.52
CA ALA A 242 -17.42 14.86 31.64
C ALA A 242 -16.02 14.86 32.28
N PRO A 243 -15.77 14.09 33.35
CA PRO A 243 -14.44 14.00 33.96
C PRO A 243 -13.44 13.46 32.94
N GLN A 244 -12.31 14.16 32.78
CA GLN A 244 -11.24 13.74 31.88
C GLN A 244 -10.70 12.38 32.36
N ARG A 245 -10.94 11.33 31.58
CA ARG A 245 -10.32 10.03 31.86
C ARG A 245 -8.80 10.17 31.72
N PRO A 246 -7.99 9.78 32.74
CA PRO A 246 -6.55 9.87 32.66
C PRO A 246 -6.02 9.01 31.50
N ALA A 247 -5.10 9.57 30.71
CA ALA A 247 -4.52 8.98 29.49
C ALA A 247 -3.59 7.76 29.74
N ALA A 248 -3.70 7.11 30.90
CA ALA A 248 -2.78 6.08 31.36
C ALA A 248 -3.07 4.72 30.71
N SER A 249 -2.53 4.48 29.50
CA SER A 249 -2.01 3.18 28.99
C SER A 249 -1.72 3.15 27.48
N ARG A 250 -1.76 4.30 26.77
CA ARG A 250 -1.69 4.30 25.28
C ARG A 250 -0.30 4.18 24.66
N LYS A 251 0.77 4.21 25.45
CA LYS A 251 2.14 4.40 24.94
C LYS A 251 2.58 3.37 23.89
N GLY A 252 2.23 2.08 24.06
CA GLY A 252 2.61 1.05 23.10
C GLY A 252 1.80 1.05 21.79
N LYS A 253 0.56 1.54 21.83
CA LYS A 253 -0.28 1.62 20.61
C LYS A 253 0.07 2.86 19.77
N GLU A 254 0.49 3.93 20.43
CA GLU A 254 0.89 5.18 19.77
C GLU A 254 2.07 4.99 18.82
N ASP A 255 3.09 4.22 19.20
CA ASP A 255 4.26 4.01 18.32
C ASP A 255 3.89 3.23 17.05
N THR A 256 3.07 2.16 17.16
CA THR A 256 2.59 1.40 16.00
C THR A 256 1.70 2.26 15.09
N ASP A 257 0.82 3.07 15.68
CA ASP A 257 -0.07 3.98 14.95
C ASP A 257 0.73 5.08 14.21
N LEU A 258 1.85 5.56 14.79
CA LEU A 258 2.72 6.55 14.17
C LEU A 258 3.47 6.00 12.95
N HIS A 259 3.98 4.77 13.03
CA HIS A 259 4.62 4.10 11.88
C HIS A 259 3.62 3.92 10.73
N ARG A 260 2.44 3.34 11.02
CA ARG A 260 1.36 3.18 10.01
C ARG A 260 0.94 4.53 9.41
N LEU A 261 0.88 5.58 10.23
CA LEU A 261 0.56 6.92 9.74
C LEU A 261 1.63 7.45 8.78
N ARG A 262 2.91 7.25 9.09
CA ARG A 262 4.03 7.64 8.21
C ARG A 262 3.98 6.88 6.90
N ASP A 263 3.78 5.57 6.94
CA ASP A 263 3.69 4.73 5.75
C ASP A 263 2.54 5.19 4.84
N ASN A 264 1.35 5.44 5.41
CA ASN A 264 0.21 5.96 4.66
C ASN A 264 0.52 7.33 4.03
N MET A 265 1.21 8.23 4.74
CA MET A 265 1.62 9.52 4.16
C MET A 265 2.60 9.35 2.99
N THR A 266 3.54 8.41 3.10
CA THR A 266 4.47 8.09 2.01
C THR A 266 3.73 7.52 0.81
N ARG A 267 2.77 6.60 1.02
CA ARG A 267 1.94 6.01 -0.04
C ARG A 267 1.09 7.05 -0.76
N ASP A 268 0.49 7.98 -0.01
CA ASP A 268 -0.24 9.12 -0.57
C ASP A 268 0.67 10.04 -1.38
N ALA A 269 1.85 10.38 -0.85
CA ALA A 269 2.84 11.21 -1.53
C ALA A 269 3.30 10.58 -2.85
N VAL A 270 3.63 9.28 -2.86
CA VAL A 270 3.98 8.53 -4.09
C VAL A 270 2.88 8.65 -5.13
N SER A 271 1.62 8.47 -4.72
CA SER A 271 0.47 8.51 -5.63
C SER A 271 0.22 9.89 -6.22
N ILE A 272 0.46 10.96 -5.44
CA ILE A 272 0.39 12.34 -5.95
C ILE A 272 1.52 12.61 -6.93
N VAL A 273 2.76 12.24 -6.62
CA VAL A 273 3.89 12.45 -7.54
C VAL A 273 3.67 11.70 -8.85
N GLN A 274 3.24 10.43 -8.78
CA GLN A 274 2.81 9.63 -9.94
C GLN A 274 1.75 10.35 -10.79
N LEU A 275 0.70 10.88 -10.16
CA LEU A 275 -0.36 11.63 -10.83
C LEU A 275 0.17 12.89 -11.56
N LEU A 276 1.09 13.62 -10.92
CA LEU A 276 1.69 14.82 -11.51
C LEU A 276 2.57 14.47 -12.71
N LEU A 277 3.40 13.43 -12.59
CA LEU A 277 4.25 12.96 -13.68
C LEU A 277 3.43 12.43 -14.86
N LEU A 278 2.31 11.73 -14.62
CA LEU A 278 1.39 11.29 -15.66
C LEU A 278 0.76 12.45 -16.41
N ASN A 279 0.26 13.48 -15.70
CA ASN A 279 -0.31 14.66 -16.33
C ASN A 279 0.74 15.46 -17.12
N LYS A 280 1.97 15.56 -16.59
CA LYS A 280 3.10 16.17 -17.32
C LYS A 280 3.38 15.40 -18.61
N ALA A 281 3.51 14.08 -18.55
CA ALA A 281 3.76 13.24 -19.72
C ALA A 281 2.63 13.35 -20.76
N ALA A 282 1.36 13.44 -20.33
CA ALA A 282 0.25 13.65 -21.26
C ALA A 282 0.21 15.05 -21.87
N ALA A 283 0.63 16.08 -21.13
CA ALA A 283 0.74 17.43 -21.67
C ALA A 283 1.86 17.55 -22.71
N ASP A 284 2.95 16.79 -22.56
CA ASP A 284 4.07 16.76 -23.50
C ASP A 284 3.74 16.00 -24.80
N THR A 285 2.75 15.11 -24.78
CA THR A 285 2.24 14.45 -25.98
C THR A 285 1.17 15.33 -26.63
N ASP A 286 1.46 15.99 -27.75
CA ASP A 286 0.50 16.75 -28.58
C ASP A 286 -0.60 15.86 -29.23
N LEU A 287 -0.98 14.77 -28.58
CA LEU A 287 -1.96 13.80 -29.04
C LEU A 287 -3.39 14.36 -28.93
N VAL A 288 -4.17 14.14 -29.98
CA VAL A 288 -5.62 14.34 -30.01
C VAL A 288 -6.26 12.96 -30.13
N PRO A 289 -7.18 12.57 -29.22
CA PRO A 289 -7.73 13.35 -28.11
C PRO A 289 -6.74 13.60 -26.97
N ARG A 290 -6.85 14.76 -26.29
CA ARG A 290 -6.02 15.06 -25.11
C ARG A 290 -6.38 14.09 -23.98
N THR A 291 -5.39 13.72 -23.18
CA THR A 291 -5.58 12.85 -22.01
C THR A 291 -5.29 13.62 -20.72
N ARG A 292 -6.15 13.44 -19.71
CA ARG A 292 -5.92 13.92 -18.34
C ARG A 292 -5.99 12.76 -17.36
N TYR A 293 -5.16 12.81 -16.32
CA TYR A 293 -5.22 11.87 -15.21
C TYR A 293 -5.82 12.54 -13.99
N VAL A 294 -6.77 11.85 -13.35
CA VAL A 294 -7.52 12.37 -12.22
C VAL A 294 -7.47 11.38 -11.07
N LEU A 295 -7.04 11.81 -9.88
CA LEU A 295 -7.06 10.98 -8.66
C LEU A 295 -8.29 11.29 -7.82
N ILE A 296 -9.09 10.26 -7.55
CA ILE A 296 -10.24 10.35 -6.65
C ILE A 296 -9.78 9.87 -5.26
N THR A 297 -9.88 10.75 -4.27
CA THR A 297 -9.52 10.45 -2.86
C THR A 297 -10.63 10.90 -1.91
N ALA A 298 -10.86 10.09 -0.88
CA ALA A 298 -11.76 10.41 0.22
C ALA A 298 -11.01 11.00 1.44
N ASP A 299 -9.67 11.09 1.41
CA ASP A 299 -8.86 11.77 2.42
C ASP A 299 -8.89 13.29 2.20
N ARG A 300 -9.66 13.98 3.04
CA ARG A 300 -9.78 15.43 3.01
C ARG A 300 -8.47 16.16 3.34
N SER A 301 -7.55 15.52 4.08
CA SER A 301 -6.25 16.11 4.42
C SER A 301 -5.35 16.12 3.19
N LEU A 302 -5.29 15.00 2.47
CA LEU A 302 -4.58 14.87 1.19
C LEU A 302 -5.13 15.88 0.16
N PHE A 303 -6.45 15.92 0.02
CA PHE A 303 -7.12 16.87 -0.89
C PHE A 303 -6.76 18.33 -0.59
N ARG A 304 -6.73 18.72 0.69
CA ARG A 304 -6.34 20.08 1.10
C ARG A 304 -4.87 20.38 0.90
N ALA A 305 -3.99 19.42 1.19
CA ALA A 305 -2.55 19.56 0.96
C ALA A 305 -2.30 19.83 -0.53
N TYR A 306 -2.92 19.04 -1.40
CA TYR A 306 -2.86 19.24 -2.85
C TYR A 306 -3.46 20.56 -3.29
N ALA A 307 -4.64 20.93 -2.80
CA ALA A 307 -5.25 22.21 -3.14
C ALA A 307 -4.37 23.39 -2.73
N PHE A 308 -3.78 23.34 -1.52
CA PHE A 308 -2.87 24.37 -1.06
C PHE A 308 -1.65 24.47 -1.98
N TRP A 309 -0.99 23.36 -2.28
CA TRP A 309 0.14 23.30 -3.20
C TRP A 309 -0.22 23.81 -4.61
N PHE A 310 -1.32 23.34 -5.19
CA PHE A 310 -1.69 23.67 -6.57
C PHE A 310 -1.92 25.18 -6.74
N TRP A 311 -2.66 25.79 -5.82
CA TRP A 311 -3.00 27.21 -5.91
C TRP A 311 -1.86 28.14 -5.46
N THR A 312 -0.90 27.66 -4.66
CA THR A 312 0.30 28.45 -4.33
C THR A 312 1.36 28.38 -5.42
N GLN A 313 1.62 27.20 -5.99
CA GLN A 313 2.63 27.03 -7.03
C GLN A 313 2.20 27.62 -8.37
N ASN A 314 0.89 27.60 -8.67
CA ASN A 314 0.36 28.17 -9.90
C ASN A 314 -0.28 29.56 -9.69
N ALA A 315 0.14 30.32 -8.68
CA ALA A 315 -0.51 31.58 -8.33
C ALA A 315 -0.53 32.60 -9.51
N GLU A 316 0.53 32.62 -10.33
CA GLU A 316 0.68 33.55 -11.44
C GLU A 316 -0.26 33.23 -12.61
N ASN A 317 -0.43 31.95 -12.95
CA ASN A 317 -1.33 31.51 -14.02
C ASN A 317 -1.90 30.11 -13.74
N PRO A 318 -2.89 29.97 -12.84
CA PRO A 318 -3.47 28.68 -12.58
C PRO A 318 -4.41 28.32 -13.71
N GLU A 319 -4.13 27.23 -14.41
CA GLU A 319 -5.07 26.60 -15.33
C GLU A 319 -5.97 25.67 -14.53
N PRO A 320 -7.22 26.05 -14.17
CA PRO A 320 -8.03 25.27 -13.24
C PRO A 320 -8.38 23.88 -13.78
N ALA A 321 -8.41 23.77 -15.10
CA ALA A 321 -8.54 22.52 -15.83
C ALA A 321 -7.46 21.48 -15.41
N HIS A 322 -6.29 21.91 -14.92
CA HIS A 322 -5.22 21.01 -14.46
C HIS A 322 -5.36 20.55 -13.01
N PHE A 323 -6.39 21.01 -12.27
CA PHE A 323 -6.63 20.50 -10.93
C PHE A 323 -7.01 19.01 -11.01
N ALA A 324 -6.11 18.12 -10.55
CA ALA A 324 -6.20 16.69 -10.83
C ALA A 324 -6.88 15.86 -9.73
N LEU A 325 -7.19 16.45 -8.56
CA LEU A 325 -7.84 15.71 -7.47
C LEU A 325 -9.36 15.86 -7.48
N ARG A 326 -10.05 14.79 -7.10
CA ARG A 326 -11.51 14.74 -6.98
C ARG A 326 -11.91 14.10 -5.65
N LEU A 327 -13.10 14.45 -5.16
CA LEU A 327 -13.71 13.85 -3.98
C LEU A 327 -14.88 12.95 -4.41
N PRO A 328 -15.20 11.86 -3.69
CA PRO A 328 -16.40 11.06 -3.96
C PRO A 328 -17.69 11.89 -3.95
N THR A 329 -17.76 12.96 -3.16
CA THR A 329 -18.88 13.91 -3.12
C THR A 329 -19.19 14.57 -4.48
N GLN A 330 -18.27 14.54 -5.44
CA GLN A 330 -18.47 15.08 -6.80
C GLN A 330 -19.26 14.12 -7.70
N TYR A 331 -19.26 12.83 -7.37
CA TYR A 331 -19.89 11.79 -8.17
C TYR A 331 -21.21 11.32 -7.57
N VAL A 332 -21.75 12.08 -6.62
CA VAL A 332 -23.05 11.75 -6.02
C VAL A 332 -24.16 11.86 -7.07
N PRO A 333 -25.20 11.01 -7.00
CA PRO A 333 -26.19 10.91 -8.06
C PRO A 333 -26.87 12.21 -8.47
N VAL A 334 -27.17 13.06 -7.49
CA VAL A 334 -27.79 14.36 -7.72
C VAL A 334 -26.94 15.31 -8.58
N LEU A 335 -25.61 15.19 -8.55
CA LEU A 335 -24.70 16.00 -9.37
C LEU A 335 -24.51 15.44 -10.79
N LYS A 336 -24.81 14.16 -10.98
CA LYS A 336 -24.47 13.39 -12.18
C LYS A 336 -25.70 12.85 -12.89
N ILE A 337 -26.87 13.43 -12.63
CA ILE A 337 -28.16 12.92 -13.09
C ILE A 337 -28.26 12.83 -14.63
N GLU A 338 -27.57 13.72 -15.35
CA GLU A 338 -27.49 13.74 -16.82
C GLU A 338 -26.51 12.68 -17.38
N GLU A 339 -25.50 12.29 -16.60
CA GLU A 339 -24.50 11.27 -16.97
C GLU A 339 -24.93 9.85 -16.56
N MET A 340 -25.92 9.74 -15.67
CA MET A 340 -26.39 8.46 -15.14
C MET A 340 -27.29 7.71 -16.15
N PRO A 341 -27.32 6.37 -16.10
CA PRO A 341 -28.00 5.52 -17.10
C PRO A 341 -29.47 5.88 -17.38
N ASN A 342 -30.13 6.53 -16.42
CA ASN A 342 -31.55 6.82 -16.44
C ASN A 342 -31.88 8.22 -17.01
N CYS A 343 -30.87 8.97 -17.48
CA CYS A 343 -30.97 10.17 -18.32
C CYS A 343 -32.14 11.12 -17.99
N VAL A 344 -32.21 11.63 -16.75
CA VAL A 344 -33.27 12.59 -16.39
C VAL A 344 -32.81 14.01 -16.71
N GLU A 345 -33.56 14.69 -17.59
CA GLU A 345 -33.42 16.12 -17.90
C GLU A 345 -33.78 16.96 -16.66
N ASN A 346 -32.84 17.15 -15.72
CA ASN A 346 -33.05 17.98 -14.54
C ASN A 346 -31.99 19.08 -14.40
N SER A 347 -31.63 19.69 -15.54
CA SER A 347 -30.70 20.83 -15.64
C SER A 347 -31.04 21.99 -14.70
N ASP A 348 -32.31 22.12 -14.33
CA ASP A 348 -32.81 23.20 -13.48
C ASP A 348 -32.37 23.10 -12.02
N ILE A 349 -32.12 21.91 -11.46
CA ILE A 349 -31.68 21.79 -10.06
C ILE A 349 -30.22 22.21 -9.90
N ILE A 350 -29.33 21.73 -10.79
CA ILE A 350 -27.90 22.05 -10.74
C ILE A 350 -27.69 23.56 -11.00
N LYS A 351 -28.38 24.11 -12.00
CA LYS A 351 -28.32 25.54 -12.30
C LYS A 351 -28.80 26.39 -11.13
N ARG A 352 -29.99 26.11 -10.56
CA ARG A 352 -30.51 26.85 -9.39
C ARG A 352 -29.60 26.72 -8.17
N THR A 353 -29.05 25.52 -7.93
CA THR A 353 -28.11 25.30 -6.82
C THR A 353 -26.84 26.11 -7.02
N SER A 354 -26.29 26.15 -8.24
CA SER A 354 -25.10 26.95 -8.56
C SER A 354 -25.36 28.44 -8.36
N GLU A 355 -26.47 28.97 -8.88
CA GLU A 355 -26.87 30.38 -8.73
C GLU A 355 -27.07 30.75 -7.25
N ALA A 356 -27.70 29.88 -6.47
CA ALA A 356 -27.89 30.09 -5.04
C ALA A 356 -26.56 30.08 -4.28
N LEU A 357 -25.66 29.13 -4.59
CA LEU A 357 -24.32 29.05 -3.99
C LEU A 357 -23.44 30.25 -4.38
N ASP A 358 -23.53 30.72 -5.62
CA ASP A 358 -22.85 31.94 -6.09
C ASP A 358 -23.36 33.18 -5.33
N GLY A 359 -24.66 33.23 -5.02
CA GLY A 359 -25.23 34.23 -4.12
C GLY A 359 -24.70 34.14 -2.68
N LEU A 360 -24.62 32.92 -2.13
CA LEU A 360 -24.17 32.69 -0.75
C LEU A 360 -22.68 33.04 -0.54
N LEU A 361 -21.81 32.74 -1.51
CA LEU A 361 -20.37 33.06 -1.45
C LEU A 361 -19.96 34.25 -2.33
N LYS A 362 -20.90 35.18 -2.53
CA LYS A 362 -20.72 36.44 -3.27
C LYS A 362 -19.46 37.23 -2.88
N ASN A 363 -19.05 37.21 -1.62
CA ASN A 363 -17.85 37.93 -1.18
C ASN A 363 -16.57 37.41 -1.85
N ILE A 364 -16.41 36.09 -1.91
CA ILE A 364 -15.26 35.50 -2.58
C ILE A 364 -15.42 35.65 -4.10
N HIS A 365 -16.64 35.48 -4.64
CA HIS A 365 -16.92 35.75 -6.05
C HIS A 365 -16.53 37.18 -6.46
N THR A 366 -16.71 38.16 -5.57
CA THR A 366 -16.37 39.56 -5.85
C THR A 366 -14.86 39.78 -5.87
N VAL A 367 -14.12 39.10 -5.01
CA VAL A 367 -12.65 39.24 -4.92
C VAL A 367 -11.92 38.40 -5.97
N ASP A 368 -12.49 37.28 -6.40
CA ASP A 368 -11.87 36.34 -7.33
C ASP A 368 -12.78 35.95 -8.51
N ARG A 369 -13.42 36.93 -9.14
CA ARG A 369 -14.50 36.71 -10.13
C ARG A 369 -14.18 35.67 -11.22
N ASN A 370 -12.94 35.62 -11.68
CA ASN A 370 -12.55 34.79 -12.82
C ASN A 370 -12.08 33.39 -12.42
N LYS A 371 -11.66 33.17 -11.16
CA LYS A 371 -11.16 31.86 -10.69
C LYS A 371 -12.02 31.25 -9.57
N TYR A 372 -13.03 31.98 -9.11
CA TYR A 372 -13.72 31.74 -7.85
C TYR A 372 -14.35 30.37 -7.64
N PRO A 373 -14.90 29.60 -8.59
CA PRO A 373 -15.33 28.25 -8.21
C PRO A 373 -14.13 27.32 -7.95
N TYR A 374 -12.98 27.61 -8.57
CA TYR A 374 -11.79 26.75 -8.53
C TYR A 374 -10.89 27.01 -7.31
N THR A 375 -10.87 28.23 -6.80
CA THR A 375 -10.07 28.61 -5.61
C THR A 375 -10.77 28.27 -4.29
N LEU A 376 -12.03 27.80 -4.32
CA LEU A 376 -12.76 27.41 -3.10
C LEU A 376 -12.04 26.39 -2.22
N PRO A 377 -11.41 25.31 -2.74
CA PRO A 377 -10.58 24.41 -1.93
C PRO A 377 -9.46 25.13 -1.18
N TYR A 378 -8.81 26.11 -1.82
CA TYR A 378 -7.78 26.94 -1.18
C TYR A 378 -8.38 27.78 -0.05
N HIS A 379 -9.52 28.44 -0.30
CA HIS A 379 -10.21 29.23 0.71
C HIS A 379 -10.73 28.38 1.89
N ILE A 380 -11.18 27.15 1.64
CA ILE A 380 -11.53 26.18 2.69
C ILE A 380 -10.31 25.83 3.54
N GLY A 381 -9.16 25.57 2.91
CA GLY A 381 -7.89 25.30 3.60
C GLY A 381 -7.41 26.49 4.44
N LEU A 382 -7.56 27.72 3.93
CA LEU A 382 -7.22 28.93 4.66
C LEU A 382 -8.13 29.21 5.85
N ASP A 383 -9.46 29.15 5.67
CA ASP A 383 -10.43 29.29 6.78
C ASP A 383 -10.14 28.25 7.87
N PHE A 384 -9.82 27.02 7.45
CA PHE A 384 -9.45 25.95 8.36
C PHE A 384 -8.18 26.26 9.17
N ARG A 385 -7.09 26.66 8.50
CA ARG A 385 -5.81 27.04 9.15
C ARG A 385 -5.98 28.23 10.08
N ASP A 386 -6.69 29.27 9.65
CA ASP A 386 -6.95 30.48 10.43
C ASP A 386 -7.79 30.17 11.67
N HIS A 387 -8.81 29.30 11.55
CA HIS A 387 -9.63 28.88 12.69
C HIS A 387 -8.81 28.15 13.75
N VAL A 388 -7.94 27.22 13.32
CA VAL A 388 -7.03 26.51 14.23
C VAL A 388 -6.05 27.49 14.89
N ARG A 389 -5.43 28.41 14.13
CA ARG A 389 -4.50 29.43 14.67
C ARG A 389 -5.16 30.36 15.68
N LYS A 390 -6.38 30.82 15.40
CA LYS A 390 -7.14 31.67 16.33
C LYS A 390 -7.39 30.96 17.66
N GLN A 391 -7.74 29.68 17.64
CA GLN A 391 -7.93 28.89 18.87
C GLN A 391 -6.62 28.70 19.66
N MET A 392 -5.46 28.91 19.04
CA MET A 392 -4.15 28.85 19.69
C MET A 392 -3.67 30.18 20.29
N GLY A 393 -4.39 31.29 20.05
CA GLY A 393 -3.97 32.61 20.52
C GLY A 393 -2.75 33.18 19.76
N ASP A 394 -2.41 32.61 18.61
CA ASP A 394 -1.33 33.12 17.75
C ASP A 394 -1.82 34.39 17.01
N GLY A 395 -0.95 35.39 16.85
CA GLY A 395 -1.27 36.80 16.50
C GLY A 395 -2.08 37.04 15.21
N ALA A 396 -2.31 38.33 14.89
CA ALA A 396 -3.26 38.85 13.89
C ALA A 396 -3.61 37.88 12.72
N THR A 397 -4.82 37.33 12.76
CA THR A 397 -5.31 36.33 11.79
C THR A 397 -5.39 36.90 10.38
N ARG A 398 -5.08 36.09 9.35
CA ARG A 398 -5.17 36.49 7.94
C ARG A 398 -6.59 36.99 7.57
N ARG A 399 -7.63 36.40 8.16
CA ARG A 399 -9.02 36.90 8.10
C ARG A 399 -9.16 38.37 8.51
N GLU A 400 -8.45 38.80 9.55
CA GLU A 400 -8.44 40.20 10.01
C GLU A 400 -7.69 41.09 9.02
N THR A 401 -6.57 40.61 8.48
CA THR A 401 -5.84 41.28 7.39
C THR A 401 -6.71 41.47 6.15
N PHE A 402 -7.37 40.42 5.66
CA PHE A 402 -8.30 40.51 4.52
C PHE A 402 -9.47 41.44 4.81
N ARG A 403 -10.04 41.39 6.02
CA ARG A 403 -11.10 42.31 6.44
C ARG A 403 -10.63 43.76 6.42
N GLN A 404 -9.41 44.03 6.86
CA GLN A 404 -8.83 45.37 6.85
C GLN A 404 -8.54 45.87 5.43
N PHE A 405 -8.04 45.01 4.54
CA PHE A 405 -7.72 45.40 3.16
C PHE A 405 -8.95 45.54 2.26
N PHE A 406 -9.90 44.61 2.34
CA PHE A 406 -11.06 44.55 1.43
C PHE A 406 -12.35 45.09 2.05
N ASN A 407 -12.33 45.49 3.32
CA ASN A 407 -13.52 45.88 4.10
C ASN A 407 -14.67 44.84 4.04
N LEU A 408 -14.31 43.57 3.86
CA LEU A 408 -15.23 42.45 3.66
C LEU A 408 -14.74 41.23 4.45
N ASP A 409 -15.66 40.49 5.08
CA ASP A 409 -15.36 39.18 5.65
C ASP A 409 -15.64 38.11 4.59
N LEU A 410 -14.58 37.63 3.92
CA LEU A 410 -14.66 36.66 2.83
C LEU A 410 -15.39 35.37 3.21
N TYR A 411 -15.35 35.00 4.49
CA TYR A 411 -15.90 33.73 5.00
C TYR A 411 -17.28 33.90 5.65
N ARG A 412 -17.85 35.11 5.59
CA ARG A 412 -19.23 35.36 5.99
C ARG A 412 -20.16 35.01 4.84
N ILE A 413 -21.09 34.09 5.08
CA ILE A 413 -22.16 33.79 4.12
C ILE A 413 -23.14 34.97 4.07
N HIS A 414 -23.44 35.42 2.86
CA HIS A 414 -24.49 36.39 2.61
C HIS A 414 -25.79 35.66 2.27
N GLY A 415 -26.76 35.71 3.18
CA GLY A 415 -28.07 35.12 2.95
C GLY A 415 -28.84 34.87 4.24
N ASP A 416 -30.15 34.72 4.10
CA ASP A 416 -31.03 34.21 5.16
C ASP A 416 -30.69 32.72 5.40
N PRO A 417 -30.44 32.27 6.64
CA PRO A 417 -30.36 30.85 6.97
C PRO A 417 -31.48 29.99 6.36
N GLU A 418 -32.66 30.56 6.09
CA GLU A 418 -33.75 29.91 5.36
C GLU A 418 -33.37 29.52 3.92
N VAL A 419 -32.54 30.30 3.21
CA VAL A 419 -32.07 29.95 1.86
C VAL A 419 -31.20 28.71 1.90
N PHE A 420 -30.26 28.64 2.85
CA PHE A 420 -29.42 27.45 3.00
C PHE A 420 -30.24 26.22 3.41
N ARG A 421 -31.23 26.41 4.28
CA ARG A 421 -32.19 25.35 4.65
C ARG A 421 -33.02 24.90 3.44
N GLY A 422 -33.43 25.83 2.57
CA GLY A 422 -34.10 25.57 1.31
C GLY A 422 -33.25 24.71 0.38
N ILE A 423 -32.00 25.12 0.10
CA ILE A 423 -31.05 24.35 -0.70
C ILE A 423 -30.88 22.94 -0.13
N LYS A 424 -30.73 22.83 1.19
CA LYS A 424 -30.58 21.54 1.86
C LYS A 424 -31.81 20.64 1.70
N ASN A 425 -33.02 21.20 1.82
CA ASN A 425 -34.28 20.47 1.62
C ASN A 425 -34.45 20.03 0.16
N ASP A 426 -34.15 20.91 -0.80
CA ASP A 426 -34.19 20.61 -2.23
C ASP A 426 -33.18 19.53 -2.59
N TRP A 427 -31.99 19.60 -2.00
CA TRP A 427 -30.93 18.61 -2.15
C TRP A 427 -31.34 17.25 -1.58
N ALA A 428 -31.95 17.22 -0.39
CA ALA A 428 -32.48 15.99 0.20
C ALA A 428 -33.63 15.39 -0.63
N ALA A 429 -34.49 16.22 -1.21
CA ALA A 429 -35.54 15.77 -2.13
C ALA A 429 -34.96 15.20 -3.43
N ALA A 430 -33.94 15.88 -4.00
CA ALA A 430 -33.24 15.43 -5.18
C ALA A 430 -32.50 14.10 -4.95
N TYR A 431 -31.94 13.88 -3.75
CA TYR A 431 -31.37 12.58 -3.37
C TYR A 431 -32.40 11.46 -3.42
N ARG A 432 -33.59 11.64 -2.84
CA ARG A 432 -34.65 10.62 -2.89
C ARG A 432 -35.02 10.26 -4.31
N ASN A 433 -35.14 11.26 -5.18
CA ASN A 433 -35.43 11.03 -6.59
C ASN A 433 -34.27 10.30 -7.27
N ALA A 434 -33.02 10.71 -7.01
CA ALA A 434 -31.86 10.08 -7.59
C ALA A 434 -31.65 8.63 -7.10
N GLU A 435 -32.01 8.30 -5.85
CA GLU A 435 -31.99 6.92 -5.34
C GLU A 435 -32.97 6.03 -6.13
N VAL A 436 -34.21 6.47 -6.29
CA VAL A 436 -35.24 5.73 -7.04
C VAL A 436 -34.85 5.59 -8.51
N LEU A 437 -34.33 6.66 -9.11
CA LEU A 437 -33.95 6.67 -10.51
C LEU A 437 -32.75 5.76 -10.77
N ASN A 438 -31.82 5.60 -9.84
CA ASN A 438 -30.63 4.75 -10.01
C ASN A 438 -30.81 3.31 -9.48
N ALA A 439 -32.05 2.81 -9.47
CA ALA A 439 -32.37 1.45 -9.08
C ALA A 439 -31.59 0.38 -9.89
N GLU A 440 -31.17 0.69 -11.12
CA GLU A 440 -30.34 -0.22 -11.93
C GLU A 440 -28.94 -0.45 -11.33
N LEU A 441 -28.27 0.60 -10.85
CA LEU A 441 -26.96 0.46 -10.18
C LEU A 441 -27.10 -0.35 -8.88
N MET A 442 -28.18 -0.12 -8.13
CA MET A 442 -28.51 -0.94 -6.96
C MET A 442 -28.81 -2.40 -7.33
N ALA A 443 -29.53 -2.63 -8.44
CA ALA A 443 -29.84 -3.96 -8.93
C ALA A 443 -28.58 -4.72 -9.37
N ASN A 444 -27.61 -4.05 -10.00
CA ASN A 444 -26.33 -4.66 -10.37
C ASN A 444 -25.57 -5.16 -9.14
N ARG A 445 -25.50 -4.35 -8.08
CA ARG A 445 -24.90 -4.77 -6.81
C ARG A 445 -25.67 -5.93 -6.18
N ALA A 446 -26.99 -5.82 -6.11
CA ALA A 446 -27.84 -6.86 -5.56
C ALA A 446 -27.68 -8.19 -6.31
N ARG A 447 -27.66 -8.20 -7.64
CA ARG A 447 -27.40 -9.41 -8.43
C ARG A 447 -26.03 -10.01 -8.10
N ALA A 448 -24.98 -9.18 -8.08
CA ALA A 448 -23.64 -9.65 -7.75
C ALA A 448 -23.53 -10.24 -6.33
N GLU A 449 -24.32 -9.74 -5.38
CA GLU A 449 -24.36 -10.21 -4.00
C GLU A 449 -25.23 -11.46 -3.81
N PHE A 450 -26.39 -11.52 -4.47
CA PHE A 450 -27.40 -12.54 -4.21
C PHE A 450 -27.39 -13.72 -5.20
N GLU A 451 -26.94 -13.54 -6.44
CA GLU A 451 -26.96 -14.60 -7.45
C GLU A 451 -26.09 -15.81 -7.07
N PRO A 452 -24.85 -15.63 -6.55
CA PRO A 452 -24.04 -16.77 -6.13
C PRO A 452 -24.68 -17.54 -4.97
N LEU A 453 -25.25 -16.81 -4.00
CA LEU A 453 -25.94 -17.41 -2.86
C LEU A 453 -27.21 -18.16 -3.29
N ALA A 454 -27.98 -17.58 -4.21
CA ALA A 454 -29.18 -18.19 -4.77
C ALA A 454 -28.84 -19.47 -5.55
N THR A 455 -27.74 -19.49 -6.29
CA THR A 455 -27.27 -20.67 -7.03
C THR A 455 -26.87 -21.79 -6.08
N LEU A 456 -26.04 -21.49 -5.08
CA LEU A 456 -25.60 -22.47 -4.08
C LEU A 456 -26.73 -23.06 -3.24
N LEU A 457 -27.73 -22.25 -2.90
CA LEU A 457 -28.93 -22.71 -2.19
C LEU A 457 -29.78 -23.69 -3.01
N LYS A 458 -29.70 -23.61 -4.35
CA LYS A 458 -30.36 -24.58 -5.24
C LYS A 458 -29.59 -25.89 -5.30
N GLU A 459 -28.26 -25.85 -5.16
CA GLU A 459 -27.37 -27.00 -5.29
C GLU A 459 -27.13 -27.77 -3.98
N ASN A 460 -27.23 -27.12 -2.81
CA ASN A 460 -26.91 -27.70 -1.51
C ASN A 460 -28.11 -27.69 -0.54
N ALA A 461 -28.32 -28.78 0.19
CA ALA A 461 -29.43 -28.91 1.15
C ALA A 461 -29.24 -28.13 2.46
N SER A 462 -28.00 -27.73 2.79
CA SER A 462 -27.65 -27.00 4.02
C SER A 462 -27.14 -25.60 3.69
N LEU A 463 -27.93 -24.58 4.02
CA LEU A 463 -27.57 -23.15 3.83
C LEU A 463 -26.23 -22.82 4.52
N ARG A 464 -25.92 -23.44 5.66
CA ARG A 464 -24.67 -23.21 6.39
C ARG A 464 -23.46 -23.74 5.61
N ASP A 465 -23.53 -24.98 5.15
CA ASP A 465 -22.40 -25.61 4.45
C ASP A 465 -22.19 -24.95 3.08
N ALA A 466 -23.30 -24.57 2.42
CA ALA A 466 -23.29 -23.78 1.19
C ALA A 466 -22.64 -22.40 1.40
N LEU A 467 -23.00 -21.69 2.47
CA LEU A 467 -22.39 -20.43 2.84
C LEU A 467 -20.90 -20.62 3.09
N VAL A 468 -20.49 -21.50 4.02
CA VAL A 468 -19.07 -21.74 4.36
C VAL A 468 -18.24 -22.15 3.15
N ALA A 469 -18.77 -23.02 2.29
CA ALA A 469 -18.11 -23.40 1.04
C ALA A 469 -17.93 -22.18 0.11
N GLN A 470 -18.95 -21.32 0.00
CA GLN A 470 -18.85 -20.08 -0.76
C GLN A 470 -17.87 -19.08 -0.15
N GLN A 471 -17.83 -18.98 1.18
CA GLN A 471 -16.88 -18.12 1.89
C GLN A 471 -15.46 -18.51 1.52
N ARG A 472 -15.13 -19.80 1.65
CA ARG A 472 -13.81 -20.33 1.31
C ARG A 472 -13.50 -20.12 -0.16
N LYS A 473 -14.44 -20.42 -1.05
CA LYS A 473 -14.29 -20.23 -2.50
C LYS A 473 -14.05 -18.76 -2.86
N LEU A 474 -14.82 -17.84 -2.27
CA LEU A 474 -14.67 -16.39 -2.49
C LEU A 474 -13.33 -15.88 -1.97
N LEU A 475 -12.95 -16.23 -0.73
CA LEU A 475 -11.67 -15.84 -0.16
C LEU A 475 -10.50 -16.37 -1.00
N GLN A 476 -10.52 -17.65 -1.38
CA GLN A 476 -9.52 -18.23 -2.28
C GLN A 476 -9.48 -17.54 -3.64
N SER A 477 -10.65 -17.17 -4.20
CA SER A 477 -10.71 -16.48 -5.49
C SER A 477 -10.17 -15.05 -5.41
N VAL A 478 -10.48 -14.32 -4.34
CA VAL A 478 -9.94 -12.98 -4.07
C VAL A 478 -8.44 -13.05 -3.93
N GLU A 479 -7.96 -13.98 -3.11
CA GLU A 479 -6.55 -14.20 -2.87
C GLU A 479 -5.83 -14.56 -4.18
N ALA A 480 -6.40 -15.45 -5.00
CA ALA A 480 -5.87 -15.79 -6.32
C ALA A 480 -5.76 -14.60 -7.27
N ARG A 481 -6.81 -13.79 -7.35
CA ARG A 481 -6.79 -12.57 -8.17
C ARG A 481 -5.80 -11.55 -7.64
N HIS A 482 -5.69 -11.43 -6.33
CA HIS A 482 -4.75 -10.54 -5.69
C HIS A 482 -3.30 -10.96 -5.96
N THR A 483 -2.97 -12.24 -5.77
CA THR A 483 -1.64 -12.78 -6.09
C THR A 483 -1.30 -12.61 -7.57
N GLN A 484 -2.27 -12.85 -8.48
CA GLN A 484 -2.12 -12.57 -9.90
C GLN A 484 -1.73 -11.11 -10.15
N PHE A 485 -2.48 -10.17 -9.57
CA PHE A 485 -2.24 -8.74 -9.69
C PHE A 485 -0.84 -8.36 -9.20
N SER A 486 -0.45 -8.85 -8.03
CA SER A 486 0.86 -8.56 -7.45
C SER A 486 2.01 -9.14 -8.28
N ILE A 487 1.86 -10.34 -8.84
CA ILE A 487 2.87 -10.92 -9.76
C ILE A 487 3.01 -10.07 -11.02
N PHE A 488 1.91 -9.58 -11.58
CA PHE A 488 1.97 -8.67 -12.72
C PHE A 488 2.71 -7.38 -12.36
N ASN A 489 2.35 -6.74 -11.26
CA ASN A 489 2.98 -5.50 -10.82
C ASN A 489 4.48 -5.69 -10.54
N ASN A 490 4.84 -6.76 -9.82
CA ASN A 490 6.22 -7.15 -9.58
C ASN A 490 6.97 -7.37 -10.90
N TYR A 491 6.39 -8.10 -11.85
CA TYR A 491 7.02 -8.27 -13.16
C TYR A 491 7.23 -6.94 -13.92
N PHE A 492 6.23 -6.06 -13.96
CA PHE A 492 6.38 -4.78 -14.66
C PHE A 492 7.44 -3.89 -14.00
N ARG A 493 7.68 -4.03 -12.70
CA ARG A 493 8.83 -3.43 -12.00
C ARG A 493 10.17 -4.08 -12.39
N MET A 494 10.19 -5.39 -12.65
CA MET A 494 11.41 -6.08 -13.08
C MET A 494 11.86 -5.67 -14.48
N LEU A 495 10.94 -5.51 -15.44
CA LEU A 495 11.28 -5.25 -16.84
C LEU A 495 12.28 -4.08 -17.07
N PRO A 496 12.10 -2.90 -16.44
CA PRO A 496 13.06 -1.80 -16.55
C PRO A 496 14.35 -2.03 -15.76
N GLN A 497 14.27 -2.75 -14.64
CA GLN A 497 15.38 -2.91 -13.69
C GLN A 497 16.34 -4.05 -14.08
N ALA A 498 15.83 -5.09 -14.73
CA ALA A 498 16.57 -6.29 -15.08
C ALA A 498 17.73 -6.03 -16.07
N ALA A 499 17.61 -5.03 -16.93
CA ALA A 499 18.67 -4.67 -17.87
C ALA A 499 19.91 -4.05 -17.18
N HIS A 500 19.76 -3.53 -15.95
CA HIS A 500 20.78 -2.68 -15.33
C HIS A 500 21.09 -2.98 -13.86
N ARG A 501 20.35 -3.86 -13.18
CA ARG A 501 20.54 -4.13 -11.74
C ARG A 501 20.72 -5.62 -11.46
N ALA A 502 21.88 -5.97 -10.90
CA ALA A 502 22.02 -7.21 -10.15
C ALA A 502 21.21 -7.08 -8.86
N GLY A 503 19.99 -7.65 -8.83
CA GLY A 503 19.16 -7.63 -7.61
C GLY A 503 19.93 -8.12 -6.37
N ARG A 504 19.64 -7.54 -5.20
CA ARG A 504 20.48 -7.63 -3.97
C ARG A 504 20.77 -9.02 -3.44
N GLY A 505 19.97 -10.01 -3.77
CA GLY A 505 20.08 -11.35 -3.24
C GLY A 505 20.04 -12.39 -4.34
N PRO A 506 21.07 -13.25 -4.49
CA PRO A 506 20.96 -14.41 -5.34
C PRO A 506 19.92 -15.35 -4.70
N MET A 507 18.85 -15.67 -5.44
CA MET A 507 17.76 -16.49 -4.91
C MET A 507 18.02 -17.97 -5.16
N ALA A 508 18.23 -18.73 -4.08
CA ALA A 508 18.61 -20.14 -4.11
C ALA A 508 17.43 -21.08 -3.84
N ILE A 509 16.25 -20.82 -4.40
CA ILE A 509 15.03 -21.62 -4.14
C ILE A 509 15.00 -22.88 -5.00
N ARG A 510 14.72 -24.03 -4.38
CA ARG A 510 14.75 -25.37 -5.00
C ARG A 510 13.38 -25.91 -5.41
N VAL A 511 12.32 -25.13 -5.22
CA VAL A 511 10.95 -25.52 -5.56
C VAL A 511 10.81 -25.71 -7.07
N ASP A 512 10.22 -26.83 -7.47
CA ASP A 512 9.90 -27.10 -8.87
C ASP A 512 8.60 -26.39 -9.25
N PHE A 513 8.72 -25.34 -10.06
CA PHE A 513 7.59 -24.59 -10.59
C PHE A 513 7.12 -25.10 -11.95
N THR A 514 7.38 -26.36 -12.32
CA THR A 514 7.09 -26.90 -13.66
C THR A 514 5.64 -26.69 -14.11
N ALA A 515 4.68 -26.72 -13.18
CA ALA A 515 3.29 -26.41 -13.48
C ALA A 515 3.09 -24.98 -14.02
N LEU A 516 3.89 -24.02 -13.53
CA LEU A 516 3.81 -22.59 -13.85
C LEU A 516 4.77 -22.19 -14.99
N THR A 517 6.04 -22.58 -14.89
CA THR A 517 7.12 -22.12 -15.79
C THR A 517 7.48 -23.14 -16.88
N GLY A 518 6.88 -24.34 -16.86
CA GLY A 518 7.35 -25.47 -17.65
C GLY A 518 8.69 -26.00 -17.13
N ALA A 519 9.47 -26.70 -17.95
CA ALA A 519 10.74 -27.32 -17.53
C ALA A 519 11.89 -26.33 -17.20
N VAL A 520 11.59 -25.05 -17.00
CA VAL A 520 12.56 -23.98 -16.77
C VAL A 520 12.53 -23.59 -15.29
N SER A 521 13.71 -23.49 -14.67
CA SER A 521 13.85 -23.00 -13.28
C SER A 521 13.33 -21.57 -13.15
N PHE A 522 12.97 -21.13 -11.94
CA PHE A 522 12.52 -19.75 -11.72
C PHE A 522 13.54 -18.71 -12.21
N ASN A 523 14.83 -18.90 -11.90
CA ASN A 523 15.89 -17.96 -12.29
C ASN A 523 16.07 -17.90 -13.82
N ALA A 524 15.95 -19.05 -14.50
CA ALA A 524 15.99 -19.09 -15.95
C ALA A 524 14.71 -18.48 -16.56
N PHE A 525 13.55 -18.67 -15.93
CA PHE A 525 12.30 -18.04 -16.34
C PHE A 525 12.39 -16.51 -16.27
N VAL A 526 12.91 -15.97 -15.16
CA VAL A 526 13.20 -14.53 -15.02
C VAL A 526 14.18 -14.06 -16.09
N SER A 527 15.27 -14.79 -16.32
CA SER A 527 16.28 -14.42 -17.32
C SER A 527 15.74 -14.43 -18.75
N ILE A 528 14.76 -15.31 -19.06
CA ILE A 528 14.06 -15.32 -20.34
C ILE A 528 13.21 -14.07 -20.48
N LEU A 529 12.42 -13.76 -19.44
CA LEU A 529 11.58 -12.57 -19.41
C LEU A 529 12.37 -11.26 -19.58
N ASP A 530 13.59 -11.20 -19.03
CA ASP A 530 14.48 -10.04 -19.14
C ASP A 530 15.01 -9.82 -20.56
N ARG A 531 15.05 -10.88 -21.39
CA ARG A 531 15.61 -10.86 -22.75
C ARG A 531 14.55 -10.79 -23.84
N GLU A 532 13.33 -11.24 -23.55
CA GLU A 532 12.23 -11.28 -24.51
C GLU A 532 11.68 -9.86 -24.78
N PRO A 533 11.16 -9.59 -26.00
CA PRO A 533 10.37 -8.40 -26.26
C PRO A 533 9.21 -8.28 -25.26
N LYS A 534 8.89 -7.04 -24.86
CA LYS A 534 7.85 -6.74 -23.85
C LYS A 534 6.54 -7.52 -24.07
N GLU A 535 6.10 -7.66 -25.33
CA GLU A 535 4.87 -8.35 -25.70
C GLU A 535 4.92 -9.87 -25.41
N GLU A 536 6.04 -10.53 -25.71
CA GLU A 536 6.21 -11.98 -25.48
C GLU A 536 6.30 -12.29 -23.99
N GLY A 537 7.03 -11.48 -23.24
CA GLY A 537 7.11 -11.59 -21.79
C GLY A 537 5.74 -11.39 -21.12
N ILE A 538 4.93 -10.42 -21.59
CA ILE A 538 3.55 -10.23 -21.13
C ILE A 538 2.69 -11.46 -21.43
N ALA A 539 2.82 -12.07 -22.61
CA ALA A 539 2.07 -13.27 -22.96
C ALA A 539 2.47 -14.47 -22.08
N ARG A 540 3.76 -14.62 -21.76
CA ARG A 540 4.25 -15.67 -20.87
C ARG A 540 3.73 -15.50 -19.44
N ILE A 541 3.70 -14.29 -18.91
CA ILE A 541 3.18 -14.05 -17.56
C ILE A 541 1.67 -14.13 -17.49
N THR A 542 0.97 -13.71 -18.55
CA THR A 542 -0.47 -13.96 -18.66
C THR A 542 -0.77 -15.45 -18.52
N ARG A 543 0.02 -16.32 -19.16
CA ARG A 543 -0.11 -17.78 -19.00
C ARG A 543 0.18 -18.24 -17.57
N VAL A 544 1.25 -17.75 -16.93
CA VAL A 544 1.54 -18.07 -15.52
C VAL A 544 0.38 -17.65 -14.63
N ALA A 545 -0.12 -16.44 -14.82
CA ALA A 545 -1.25 -15.89 -14.08
C ALA A 545 -2.55 -16.69 -14.26
N GLU A 546 -2.83 -17.16 -15.47
CA GLU A 546 -3.95 -18.06 -15.75
C GLU A 546 -3.79 -19.41 -15.04
N THR A 547 -2.58 -19.99 -15.06
CA THR A 547 -2.29 -21.24 -14.35
C THR A 547 -2.41 -21.07 -12.83
N LEU A 548 -1.91 -19.96 -12.27
CA LEU A 548 -2.06 -19.63 -10.85
C LEU A 548 -3.53 -19.51 -10.45
N ARG A 549 -4.36 -18.90 -11.31
CA ARG A 549 -5.80 -18.81 -11.10
C ARG A 549 -6.46 -20.19 -11.10
N ALA A 550 -6.03 -21.08 -11.98
CA ALA A 550 -6.57 -22.44 -12.07
C ALA A 550 -6.11 -23.32 -10.89
N ASN A 551 -4.88 -23.12 -10.41
CA ASN A 551 -4.20 -23.97 -9.44
C ASN A 551 -3.70 -23.14 -8.24
N PHE A 552 -4.62 -22.49 -7.54
CA PHE A 552 -4.27 -21.67 -6.38
C PHE A 552 -3.89 -22.53 -5.16
N ASN A 553 -2.60 -22.87 -5.07
CA ASN A 553 -2.01 -23.77 -4.08
C ASN A 553 -0.76 -23.13 -3.42
N HIS A 554 -0.02 -23.91 -2.63
CA HIS A 554 1.20 -23.42 -1.99
C HIS A 554 2.33 -23.11 -2.98
N GLU A 555 2.43 -23.83 -4.10
CA GLU A 555 3.40 -23.57 -5.17
C GLU A 555 3.14 -22.20 -5.82
N ALA A 556 1.87 -21.86 -6.06
CA ALA A 556 1.45 -20.56 -6.55
C ALA A 556 1.89 -19.41 -5.63
N MET A 557 1.71 -19.60 -4.32
CA MET A 557 2.18 -18.65 -3.30
C MET A 557 3.70 -18.53 -3.26
N LEU A 558 4.42 -19.65 -3.32
CA LEU A 558 5.88 -19.65 -3.34
C LEU A 558 6.44 -18.96 -4.58
N PHE A 559 5.81 -19.17 -5.74
CA PHE A 559 6.16 -18.47 -6.97
C PHE A 559 5.95 -16.96 -6.83
N ALA A 560 4.82 -16.54 -6.26
CA ALA A 560 4.53 -15.13 -5.98
C ALA A 560 5.56 -14.52 -5.02
N ALA A 561 5.93 -15.26 -3.98
CA ALA A 561 6.94 -14.86 -3.01
C ALA A 561 8.31 -14.68 -3.67
N CYS A 562 8.71 -15.60 -4.56
CA CYS A 562 9.94 -15.52 -5.34
C CYS A 562 9.94 -14.30 -6.29
N ALA A 563 8.82 -14.04 -6.97
CA ALA A 563 8.66 -12.88 -7.83
C ALA A 563 8.78 -11.57 -7.03
N ALA A 564 8.07 -11.46 -5.90
CA ALA A 564 8.16 -10.29 -5.01
C ALA A 564 9.58 -10.09 -4.46
N TYR A 565 10.25 -11.18 -4.04
CA TYR A 565 11.63 -11.14 -3.57
C TYR A 565 12.59 -10.62 -4.65
N ARG A 566 12.42 -11.08 -5.90
CA ARG A 566 13.24 -10.60 -7.01
C ARG A 566 13.03 -9.11 -7.32
N CYS A 567 11.88 -8.57 -6.97
CA CYS A 567 11.54 -7.15 -7.09
C CYS A 567 11.93 -6.31 -5.87
N GLU A 568 12.60 -6.91 -4.89
CA GLU A 568 12.95 -6.25 -3.63
C GLU A 568 11.73 -5.80 -2.79
N ASP A 569 10.54 -6.39 -3.03
CA ASP A 569 9.34 -6.20 -2.22
C ASP A 569 9.31 -7.23 -1.07
N TRP A 570 10.16 -7.00 -0.07
CA TRP A 570 10.34 -7.90 1.06
C TRP A 570 9.05 -8.18 1.85
N PRO A 571 8.20 -7.18 2.15
CA PRO A 571 6.93 -7.42 2.83
C PRO A 571 6.00 -8.33 2.04
N ALA A 572 5.84 -8.12 0.73
CA ALA A 572 4.99 -8.97 -0.09
C ALA A 572 5.57 -10.39 -0.21
N ALA A 573 6.89 -10.51 -0.39
CA ALA A 573 7.58 -11.81 -0.44
C ALA A 573 7.36 -12.61 0.85
N ARG A 574 7.52 -11.96 2.02
CA ARG A 574 7.25 -12.57 3.32
C ARG A 574 5.80 -13.02 3.44
N HIS A 575 4.85 -12.14 3.11
CA HIS A 575 3.42 -12.43 3.20
C HIS A 575 3.04 -13.67 2.37
N TYR A 576 3.48 -13.74 1.11
CA TYR A 576 3.19 -14.89 0.25
C TYR A 576 3.86 -16.17 0.75
N ALA A 577 5.08 -16.11 1.27
CA ALA A 577 5.77 -17.27 1.84
C ALA A 577 5.08 -17.77 3.12
N GLU A 578 4.67 -16.89 4.03
CA GLU A 578 3.88 -17.25 5.22
C GLU A 578 2.55 -17.91 4.83
N ARG A 579 1.94 -17.39 3.77
CA ARG A 579 0.70 -17.96 3.24
C ARG A 579 0.90 -19.34 2.62
N ALA A 580 2.01 -19.55 1.90
CA ALA A 580 2.40 -20.88 1.42
C ALA A 580 2.54 -21.88 2.57
N ILE A 581 3.19 -21.48 3.67
CA ILE A 581 3.34 -22.32 4.88
C ILE A 581 1.98 -22.65 5.48
N ALA A 582 1.05 -21.69 5.54
CA ALA A 582 -0.31 -21.92 6.05
C ALA A 582 -1.06 -22.95 5.18
N LEU A 583 -0.94 -22.86 3.85
CA LEU A 583 -1.52 -23.83 2.91
C LEU A 583 -0.87 -25.21 3.07
N LEU A 584 0.46 -25.28 3.17
CA LEU A 584 1.20 -26.54 3.42
C LEU A 584 0.79 -27.18 4.75
N SER A 585 0.62 -26.39 5.81
CA SER A 585 0.19 -26.88 7.13
C SER A 585 -1.23 -27.46 7.09
N SER A 586 -2.09 -26.96 6.20
CA SER A 586 -3.43 -27.55 5.98
C SER A 586 -3.38 -28.91 5.26
N LEU A 587 -2.27 -29.20 4.59
CA LEU A 587 -2.01 -30.46 3.88
C LEU A 587 -1.27 -31.49 4.74
N ASP A 588 -0.73 -31.14 5.91
CA ASP A 588 0.10 -32.02 6.77
C ASP A 588 -0.60 -33.33 7.21
N GLY A 589 -1.93 -33.42 7.09
CA GLY A 589 -2.69 -34.67 7.28
C GLY A 589 -2.57 -35.68 6.12
N MET A 590 -2.04 -35.26 4.97
CA MET A 590 -1.80 -36.06 3.78
C MET A 590 -0.28 -36.19 3.59
N THR A 591 0.28 -37.32 4.01
CA THR A 591 1.72 -37.66 4.04
C THR A 591 2.41 -37.63 2.67
N ARG A 592 2.59 -36.43 2.07
CA ARG A 592 3.43 -36.23 0.90
C ARG A 592 4.80 -35.69 1.34
N PRO A 593 5.91 -36.44 1.12
CA PRO A 593 7.26 -36.00 1.49
C PRO A 593 7.67 -34.63 0.93
N GLY A 594 7.12 -34.23 -0.23
CA GLY A 594 7.41 -32.94 -0.87
C GLY A 594 6.95 -31.71 -0.06
N CYS A 595 5.87 -31.83 0.72
CA CYS A 595 5.33 -30.69 1.48
C CYS A 595 6.31 -30.15 2.52
N ALA A 596 7.14 -31.02 3.12
CA ALA A 596 8.14 -30.61 4.11
C ALA A 596 9.30 -29.83 3.47
N ALA A 597 9.73 -30.23 2.28
CA ALA A 597 10.77 -29.52 1.54
C ALA A 597 10.28 -28.11 1.14
N ASP A 598 9.11 -28.02 0.50
CA ASP A 598 8.50 -26.75 0.09
C ASP A 598 8.28 -25.80 1.28
N ARG A 599 7.93 -26.34 2.45
CA ARG A 599 7.79 -25.56 3.69
C ARG A 599 9.13 -24.92 4.08
N HIS A 600 10.21 -25.68 4.07
CA HIS A 600 11.53 -25.14 4.42
C HIS A 600 12.07 -24.19 3.35
N GLU A 601 11.68 -24.34 2.08
CA GLU A 601 11.94 -23.33 1.03
C GLU A 601 11.22 -22.01 1.33
N ALA A 602 9.95 -22.07 1.75
CA ALA A 602 9.19 -20.89 2.17
C ALA A 602 9.80 -20.22 3.41
N GLU A 603 10.16 -21.01 4.43
CA GLU A 603 10.82 -20.53 5.66
C GLU A 603 12.19 -19.88 5.37
N HIS A 604 12.97 -20.45 4.44
CA HIS A 604 14.21 -19.86 3.96
C HIS A 604 13.96 -18.50 3.29
N LEU A 605 12.96 -18.39 2.43
CA LEU A 605 12.61 -17.12 1.78
C LEU A 605 12.18 -16.06 2.80
N ILE A 606 11.38 -16.42 3.81
CA ILE A 606 11.02 -15.50 4.91
C ILE A 606 12.28 -15.02 5.64
N ALA A 607 13.21 -15.92 5.97
CA ALA A 607 14.45 -15.53 6.64
C ALA A 607 15.29 -14.55 5.80
N CYS A 608 15.36 -14.76 4.47
CA CYS A 608 16.02 -13.81 3.57
C CYS A 608 15.31 -12.44 3.58
N THR A 609 13.97 -12.41 3.50
CA THR A 609 13.21 -11.14 3.53
C THR A 609 13.40 -10.39 4.85
N LEU A 610 13.46 -11.11 5.99
CA LEU A 610 13.74 -10.54 7.30
C LEU A 610 15.15 -9.94 7.37
N ARG A 611 16.14 -10.59 6.77
CA ARG A 611 17.51 -10.06 6.65
C ARG A 611 17.52 -8.75 5.87
N PHE A 612 16.87 -8.68 4.70
CA PHE A 612 16.84 -7.46 3.90
C PHE A 612 15.94 -6.36 4.49
N ALA A 613 15.00 -6.72 5.37
CA ALA A 613 14.21 -5.77 6.14
C ALA A 613 14.98 -5.14 7.32
N LEU A 614 16.19 -5.60 7.63
CA LEU A 614 17.09 -4.93 8.58
C LEU A 614 17.56 -3.60 7.98
N SER A 615 16.78 -2.55 8.21
CA SER A 615 17.08 -1.19 7.74
C SER A 615 17.75 -0.34 8.82
N LEU A 616 18.39 0.77 8.40
CA LEU A 616 18.86 1.78 9.35
C LEU A 616 17.73 2.55 10.02
N ASP A 617 16.48 2.37 9.62
CA ASP A 617 15.29 2.89 10.32
C ASP A 617 14.76 1.92 11.40
N SER A 618 15.17 0.65 11.38
CA SER A 618 14.75 -0.37 12.34
C SER A 618 15.42 -0.25 13.71
N ASP A 619 14.67 0.07 14.77
CA ASP A 619 15.21 0.15 16.14
C ASP A 619 15.98 -1.12 16.59
N LEU A 620 16.83 -1.00 17.62
CA LEU A 620 17.64 -2.13 18.08
C LEU A 620 16.77 -3.34 18.50
N ALA A 621 15.56 -3.10 19.01
CA ALA A 621 14.65 -4.18 19.39
C ALA A 621 14.10 -4.90 18.15
N GLN A 622 13.76 -4.17 17.09
CA GLN A 622 13.31 -4.71 15.82
C GLN A 622 14.43 -5.49 15.12
N ILE A 623 15.67 -4.97 15.12
CA ILE A 623 16.83 -5.70 14.60
C ILE A 623 16.98 -7.05 15.31
N HIS A 624 16.89 -7.05 16.64
CA HIS A 624 17.02 -8.26 17.44
C HIS A 624 15.87 -9.24 17.16
N GLN A 625 14.64 -8.76 17.07
CA GLN A 625 13.46 -9.56 16.77
C GLN A 625 13.58 -10.23 15.39
N PHE A 626 13.86 -9.46 14.34
CA PHE A 626 13.98 -9.99 12.98
C PHE A 626 15.13 -10.98 12.86
N THR A 627 16.26 -10.70 13.51
CA THR A 627 17.41 -11.60 13.52
C THR A 627 17.10 -12.93 14.22
N GLN A 628 16.43 -12.89 15.38
CA GLN A 628 16.04 -14.11 16.10
C GLN A 628 15.01 -14.93 15.32
N GLU A 629 14.03 -14.28 14.70
CA GLU A 629 13.01 -14.96 13.89
C GLU A 629 13.64 -15.64 12.66
N ALA A 630 14.46 -14.91 11.89
CA ALA A 630 15.15 -15.44 10.71
C ALA A 630 16.09 -16.59 11.08
N LYS A 631 16.87 -16.46 12.17
CA LYS A 631 17.76 -17.50 12.67
C LYS A 631 16.98 -18.77 13.03
N ARG A 632 15.84 -18.64 13.74
CA ARG A 632 14.99 -19.78 14.10
C ARG A 632 14.50 -20.55 12.86
N LEU A 633 14.11 -19.84 11.81
CA LEU A 633 13.65 -20.43 10.54
C LEU A 633 14.79 -21.17 9.82
N LEU A 634 15.96 -20.54 9.69
CA LEU A 634 17.12 -21.14 9.03
C LEU A 634 17.67 -22.37 9.78
N GLU A 635 17.72 -22.31 11.12
CA GLU A 635 18.13 -23.46 11.94
C GLU A 635 17.13 -24.62 11.87
N ALA A 636 15.83 -24.33 11.71
CA ALA A 636 14.83 -25.37 11.48
C ALA A 636 15.04 -26.06 10.12
N GLY A 637 15.31 -25.28 9.06
CA GLY A 637 15.69 -25.80 7.75
C GLY A 637 16.98 -26.61 7.79
N LEU A 638 18.02 -26.14 8.47
CA LEU A 638 19.30 -26.86 8.61
C LEU A 638 19.09 -28.25 9.24
N ARG A 639 18.37 -28.33 10.37
CA ARG A 639 18.04 -29.62 11.00
C ARG A 639 17.21 -30.54 10.11
N TYR A 640 16.41 -29.98 9.21
CA TYR A 640 15.69 -30.78 8.23
C TYR A 640 16.65 -31.35 7.17
N PHE A 641 17.49 -30.51 6.57
CA PHE A 641 18.43 -30.95 5.53
C PHE A 641 19.48 -31.95 6.07
N GLU A 642 19.94 -31.78 7.31
CA GLU A 642 20.81 -32.76 7.98
C GLU A 642 20.14 -34.14 8.10
N ARG A 643 18.85 -34.19 8.45
CA ARG A 643 18.09 -35.44 8.55
C ARG A 643 17.85 -36.10 7.19
N MET A 644 17.83 -35.30 6.13
CA MET A 644 17.62 -35.75 4.75
C MET A 644 18.93 -36.08 4.03
N ASP A 645 20.09 -35.90 4.69
CA ASP A 645 21.43 -36.03 4.08
C ASP A 645 21.61 -35.12 2.85
N ASP A 646 21.03 -33.92 2.91
CA ASP A 646 21.01 -32.94 1.81
C ASP A 646 22.13 -31.90 1.98
N ALA A 647 23.34 -32.25 1.53
CA ALA A 647 24.52 -31.41 1.67
C ALA A 647 24.36 -30.00 1.06
N LEU A 648 23.66 -29.88 -0.08
CA LEU A 648 23.36 -28.58 -0.71
C LEU A 648 22.42 -27.75 0.16
N GLY A 649 21.39 -28.38 0.73
CA GLY A 649 20.47 -27.73 1.66
C GLY A 649 21.18 -27.20 2.92
N CYS A 650 22.07 -28.00 3.51
CA CYS A 650 22.90 -27.60 4.65
C CYS A 650 23.83 -26.43 4.30
N TYR A 651 24.55 -26.53 3.17
CA TYR A 651 25.46 -25.49 2.70
C TYR A 651 24.75 -24.15 2.48
N ARG A 652 23.55 -24.19 1.88
CA ARG A 652 22.71 -23.01 1.68
C ARG A 652 22.25 -22.38 2.99
N ALA A 653 21.72 -23.18 3.92
CA ALA A 653 21.22 -22.68 5.20
C ALA A 653 22.33 -22.03 6.04
N GLN A 654 23.52 -22.66 6.08
CA GLN A 654 24.70 -22.13 6.78
C GLN A 654 25.21 -20.83 6.14
N SER A 655 25.26 -20.77 4.80
CA SER A 655 25.63 -19.56 4.08
C SER A 655 24.67 -18.41 4.39
N GLU A 656 23.36 -18.66 4.42
CA GLU A 656 22.38 -17.62 4.76
C GLU A 656 22.44 -17.20 6.24
N LEU A 657 22.69 -18.15 7.16
CA LEU A 657 22.95 -17.83 8.57
C LEU A 657 24.18 -16.94 8.75
N GLY A 658 25.25 -17.16 7.98
CA GLY A 658 26.42 -16.29 7.94
C GLY A 658 26.06 -14.87 7.48
N ALA A 659 25.31 -14.75 6.39
CA ALA A 659 24.86 -13.47 5.83
C ALA A 659 23.98 -12.69 6.82
N LEU A 660 23.04 -13.37 7.48
CA LEU A 660 22.14 -12.80 8.48
C LEU A 660 22.93 -12.21 9.66
N ASN A 661 23.86 -12.97 10.22
CA ASN A 661 24.67 -12.51 11.35
C ASN A 661 25.58 -11.34 10.99
N LEU A 662 26.17 -11.34 9.78
CA LEU A 662 26.92 -10.19 9.28
C LEU A 662 26.06 -8.93 9.17
N THR A 663 24.88 -9.06 8.56
CA THR A 663 23.94 -7.94 8.38
C THR A 663 23.52 -7.36 9.74
N ALA A 664 23.21 -8.22 10.70
CA ALA A 664 22.87 -7.81 12.06
C ALA A 664 24.04 -7.09 12.76
N ALA A 665 25.27 -7.60 12.64
CA ALA A 665 26.45 -6.97 13.22
C ALA A 665 26.69 -5.56 12.66
N TYR A 666 26.59 -5.39 11.33
CA TYR A 666 26.68 -4.09 10.67
C TYR A 666 25.58 -3.12 11.15
N ALA A 667 24.32 -3.57 11.15
CA ALA A 667 23.18 -2.74 11.56
C ALA A 667 23.29 -2.27 13.02
N ILE A 668 23.69 -3.18 13.93
CA ILE A 668 23.93 -2.87 15.35
C ILE A 668 25.06 -1.85 15.50
N ARG A 669 26.16 -2.02 14.75
CA ARG A 669 27.34 -1.17 14.86
C ARG A 669 27.08 0.24 14.33
N MET A 670 26.40 0.38 13.20
CA MET A 670 26.09 1.68 12.61
C MET A 670 25.10 2.50 13.45
N ARG A 671 24.22 1.85 14.22
CA ARG A 671 23.23 2.52 15.07
C ARG A 671 23.72 2.90 16.46
N ALA A 672 24.83 2.34 16.88
CA ALA A 672 25.38 2.59 18.19
C ALA A 672 25.90 4.04 18.28
N ARG A 673 25.22 4.87 19.08
CA ARG A 673 25.73 6.22 19.41
C ARG A 673 27.08 6.17 20.11
N ASN A 674 27.30 5.10 20.88
CA ASN A 674 28.56 4.78 21.51
C ASN A 674 28.99 3.36 21.08
N PRO A 675 30.06 3.22 20.29
CA PRO A 675 30.55 1.93 19.82
C PRO A 675 30.79 0.91 20.94
N SER A 676 31.10 1.34 22.18
CA SER A 676 31.35 0.41 23.28
C SER A 676 30.09 -0.30 23.80
N GLU A 677 28.91 0.31 23.66
CA GLU A 677 27.66 -0.22 24.23
C GLU A 677 27.13 -1.43 23.47
N THR A 678 27.41 -1.52 22.17
CA THR A 678 26.91 -2.59 21.31
C THR A 678 28.01 -3.52 20.77
N ALA A 679 29.27 -3.27 21.15
CA ALA A 679 30.42 -4.06 20.69
C ALA A 679 30.26 -5.55 21.02
N ALA A 680 29.76 -5.87 22.22
CA ALA A 680 29.56 -7.25 22.65
C ALA A 680 28.55 -8.00 21.78
N ASP A 681 27.40 -7.38 21.51
CA ASP A 681 26.33 -7.97 20.68
C ASP A 681 26.79 -8.17 19.24
N ALA A 682 27.45 -7.15 18.66
CA ALA A 682 28.02 -7.27 17.32
C ALA A 682 29.10 -8.37 17.25
N ALA A 683 29.99 -8.43 18.25
CA ALA A 683 31.03 -9.46 18.33
C ALA A 683 30.45 -10.88 18.44
N ASP A 684 29.33 -11.06 19.15
CA ASP A 684 28.63 -12.34 19.21
C ASP A 684 28.11 -12.77 17.84
N HIS A 685 27.49 -11.87 17.09
CA HIS A 685 27.07 -12.16 15.71
C HIS A 685 28.26 -12.55 14.82
N ILE A 686 29.39 -11.84 14.91
CA ILE A 686 30.58 -12.17 14.12
C ILE A 686 31.17 -13.54 14.50
N ARG A 687 31.22 -13.88 15.79
CA ARG A 687 31.63 -15.24 16.25
C ARG A 687 30.71 -16.32 15.70
N HIS A 688 29.41 -16.02 15.55
CA HIS A 688 28.48 -16.93 14.88
C HIS A 688 28.78 -17.03 13.38
N THR A 689 29.04 -15.92 12.69
CA THR A 689 29.41 -15.92 11.26
C THR A 689 30.63 -16.80 10.97
N VAL A 690 31.71 -16.66 11.74
CA VAL A 690 32.94 -17.47 11.54
C VAL A 690 32.61 -18.96 11.56
N ARG A 691 31.85 -19.41 12.57
CA ARG A 691 31.42 -20.82 12.67
C ARG A 691 30.57 -21.24 11.48
N GLN A 692 29.61 -20.41 11.06
CA GLN A 692 28.77 -20.73 9.90
C GLN A 692 29.56 -20.83 8.59
N ILE A 693 30.61 -20.04 8.41
CA ILE A 693 31.51 -20.15 7.24
C ILE A 693 32.31 -21.46 7.28
N GLU A 694 32.82 -21.87 8.44
CA GLU A 694 33.53 -23.14 8.61
C GLU A 694 32.60 -24.35 8.36
N ASP A 695 31.38 -24.30 8.91
CA ASP A 695 30.36 -25.31 8.72
C ASP A 695 29.92 -25.40 7.24
N ALA A 696 29.70 -24.24 6.60
CA ALA A 696 29.37 -24.15 5.17
C ALA A 696 30.48 -24.72 4.29
N ALA A 697 31.75 -24.43 4.58
CA ALA A 697 32.88 -25.00 3.85
C ALA A 697 32.92 -26.53 3.95
N THR A 698 32.56 -27.08 5.12
CA THR A 698 32.46 -28.53 5.34
C THR A 698 31.34 -29.14 4.51
N SER A 699 30.14 -28.55 4.55
CA SER A 699 29.00 -28.99 3.73
C SER A 699 29.30 -28.92 2.24
N ARG A 700 29.97 -27.84 1.79
CA ARG A 700 30.36 -27.64 0.39
C ARG A 700 31.30 -28.72 -0.15
N ALA A 701 32.19 -29.25 0.70
CA ALA A 701 33.10 -30.33 0.34
C ALA A 701 32.37 -31.66 0.06
N GLY A 702 31.16 -31.84 0.60
CA GLY A 702 30.30 -32.99 0.34
C GLY A 702 29.50 -32.90 -0.97
N ILE A 703 29.52 -31.77 -1.68
CA ILE A 703 28.76 -31.55 -2.92
C ILE A 703 29.66 -31.85 -4.14
N PRO A 704 29.27 -32.78 -5.04
CA PRO A 704 30.03 -33.10 -6.25
C PRO A 704 30.32 -31.87 -7.10
N THR A 705 31.53 -31.76 -7.64
CA THR A 705 31.98 -30.63 -8.46
C THR A 705 31.33 -30.56 -9.84
N ASP A 706 30.79 -31.68 -10.32
CA ASP A 706 30.09 -31.83 -11.60
C ASP A 706 28.57 -31.61 -11.49
N ALA A 707 28.06 -31.32 -10.29
CA ALA A 707 26.69 -30.87 -10.10
C ALA A 707 26.52 -29.49 -10.76
N ALA A 708 26.18 -29.49 -12.05
CA ALA A 708 25.91 -28.30 -12.86
C ALA A 708 24.55 -27.69 -12.49
N ASP A 709 24.37 -27.39 -11.21
CA ASP A 709 23.16 -26.77 -10.66
C ASP A 709 23.37 -25.25 -10.57
N ASP A 710 22.47 -24.48 -11.17
CA ASP A 710 22.49 -23.03 -11.07
C ASP A 710 22.30 -22.56 -9.62
N ILE A 711 21.65 -23.36 -8.79
CA ILE A 711 21.50 -23.09 -7.35
C ILE A 711 22.84 -23.16 -6.64
N LEU A 712 23.69 -24.14 -6.97
CA LEU A 712 25.02 -24.24 -6.36
C LEU A 712 25.87 -23.01 -6.66
N LYS A 713 25.82 -22.48 -7.89
CA LYS A 713 26.53 -21.23 -8.25
C LYS A 713 26.05 -20.05 -7.40
N VAL A 714 24.74 -19.93 -7.22
CA VAL A 714 24.10 -18.88 -6.41
C VAL A 714 24.58 -18.97 -4.95
N VAL A 715 24.57 -20.17 -4.36
CA VAL A 715 25.03 -20.39 -2.97
C VAL A 715 26.54 -20.18 -2.83
N ASP A 716 27.35 -20.69 -3.76
CA ASP A 716 28.80 -20.45 -3.78
C ASP A 716 29.10 -18.96 -3.79
N THR A 717 28.31 -18.18 -4.53
CA THR A 717 28.51 -16.74 -4.59
C THR A 717 28.18 -16.04 -3.27
N GLN A 718 27.07 -16.42 -2.60
CA GLN A 718 26.73 -15.90 -1.27
C GLN A 718 27.80 -16.30 -0.23
N PHE A 719 28.29 -17.53 -0.27
CA PHE A 719 29.34 -18.02 0.62
C PHE A 719 30.63 -17.19 0.50
N TYR A 720 31.10 -16.97 -0.74
CA TYR A 720 32.29 -16.14 -0.96
C TYR A 720 32.06 -14.67 -0.63
N ALA A 721 30.85 -14.13 -0.87
CA ALA A 721 30.48 -12.79 -0.42
C ALA A 721 30.60 -12.68 1.11
N ASN A 722 30.05 -13.63 1.88
CA ASN A 722 30.16 -13.63 3.34
C ASN A 722 31.61 -13.63 3.84
N ILE A 723 32.50 -14.37 3.18
CA ILE A 723 33.94 -14.37 3.51
C ILE A 723 34.54 -12.98 3.33
N ILE A 724 34.24 -12.33 2.20
CA ILE A 724 34.74 -10.99 1.88
C ILE A 724 34.17 -9.97 2.87
N SER A 725 32.87 -9.97 3.12
CA SER A 725 32.22 -9.03 4.04
C SER A 725 32.69 -9.23 5.49
N LEU A 726 32.90 -10.47 5.93
CA LEU A 726 33.48 -10.76 7.25
C LEU A 726 34.90 -10.20 7.36
N GLU A 727 35.76 -10.44 6.36
CA GLU A 727 37.13 -9.93 6.38
C GLU A 727 37.14 -8.38 6.33
N ALA A 728 36.29 -7.77 5.51
CA ALA A 728 36.12 -6.33 5.47
C ALA A 728 35.71 -5.78 6.84
N TYR A 729 34.71 -6.38 7.50
CA TYR A 729 34.26 -6.02 8.84
C TYR A 729 35.41 -6.10 9.87
N LEU A 730 36.12 -7.22 9.92
CA LEU A 730 37.22 -7.45 10.87
C LEU A 730 38.35 -6.44 10.71
N ARG A 731 38.70 -6.09 9.46
CA ARG A 731 39.73 -5.08 9.16
C ARG A 731 39.31 -3.69 9.59
N HIS A 732 38.01 -3.40 9.59
CA HIS A 732 37.48 -2.11 10.02
C HIS A 732 37.34 -2.00 11.54
N VAL A 733 36.78 -2.98 12.22
CA VAL A 733 36.57 -2.88 13.67
C VAL A 733 37.89 -3.02 14.45
N GLY A 734 38.89 -3.68 13.86
CA GLY A 734 40.18 -3.92 14.48
C GLY A 734 40.17 -5.17 15.38
N PRO A 735 41.33 -5.60 15.89
CA PRO A 735 41.48 -6.83 16.67
C PRO A 735 40.91 -6.75 18.10
N GLU A 736 40.28 -5.63 18.47
CA GLU A 736 39.89 -5.30 19.84
C GLU A 736 38.86 -6.29 20.45
N ASP A 737 38.14 -7.05 19.61
CA ASP A 737 37.13 -8.02 20.05
C ASP A 737 37.65 -9.46 20.20
N GLY A 738 38.96 -9.70 20.01
CA GLY A 738 39.56 -11.04 20.17
C GLY A 738 39.04 -12.10 19.20
N ILE A 739 38.40 -11.68 18.10
CA ILE A 739 37.84 -12.57 17.09
C ILE A 739 38.96 -13.03 16.15
N ARG A 740 39.10 -14.35 16.00
CA ARG A 740 40.04 -14.96 15.06
C ARG A 740 39.55 -14.71 13.62
N GLY A 741 40.41 -14.13 12.78
CA GLY A 741 40.15 -14.01 11.34
C GLY A 741 40.15 -15.35 10.61
N LEU A 742 39.65 -15.34 9.38
CA LEU A 742 39.61 -16.54 8.53
C LEU A 742 41.02 -16.92 8.03
N PRO A 743 41.25 -18.19 7.63
CA PRO A 743 42.50 -18.58 6.99
C PRO A 743 42.74 -17.77 5.71
N VAL A 744 43.95 -17.22 5.53
CA VAL A 744 44.29 -16.36 4.37
C VAL A 744 43.95 -17.02 3.03
N GLY A 745 44.27 -18.30 2.85
CA GLY A 745 43.95 -19.02 1.61
C GLY A 745 42.45 -19.13 1.30
N MET A 746 41.58 -19.09 2.32
CA MET A 746 40.13 -19.04 2.12
C MET A 746 39.70 -17.67 1.58
N VAL A 747 40.27 -16.59 2.13
CA VAL A 747 40.01 -15.21 1.70
C VAL A 747 40.51 -14.98 0.27
N GLU A 748 41.75 -15.40 -0.04
CA GLU A 748 42.32 -15.28 -1.38
C GLU A 748 41.48 -16.01 -2.43
N ARG A 749 41.00 -17.22 -2.10
CA ARG A 749 40.08 -17.96 -2.96
C ARG A 749 38.77 -17.21 -3.18
N ALA A 750 38.16 -16.69 -2.12
CA ALA A 750 36.92 -15.92 -2.24
C ALA A 750 37.08 -14.69 -3.16
N LEU A 751 38.19 -13.95 -3.01
CA LEU A 751 38.51 -12.80 -3.86
C LEU A 751 38.68 -13.19 -5.33
N ALA A 752 39.33 -14.32 -5.61
CA ALA A 752 39.53 -14.83 -6.96
C ALA A 752 38.22 -15.26 -7.62
N GLU A 753 37.37 -16.00 -6.89
CA GLU A 753 36.06 -16.47 -7.38
C GLU A 753 35.06 -15.33 -7.58
N MET A 754 35.18 -14.24 -6.81
CA MET A 754 34.29 -13.08 -6.93
C MET A 754 34.76 -12.02 -7.93
N GLU A 755 36.04 -12.01 -8.33
CA GLU A 755 36.59 -11.01 -9.26
C GLU A 755 35.80 -10.85 -10.56
N PRO A 756 35.45 -11.93 -11.29
CA PRO A 756 34.73 -11.79 -12.56
C PRO A 756 33.33 -11.17 -12.38
N ARG A 757 32.71 -11.41 -11.22
CA ARG A 757 31.36 -10.93 -10.90
C ARG A 757 31.37 -9.47 -10.47
N VAL A 758 32.34 -9.08 -9.65
CA VAL A 758 32.55 -7.69 -9.24
C VAL A 758 32.92 -6.81 -10.44
N THR A 759 33.80 -7.30 -11.33
CA THR A 759 34.24 -6.55 -12.52
C THR A 759 33.18 -6.40 -13.60
N SER A 760 32.24 -7.34 -13.70
CA SER A 760 31.11 -7.28 -14.65
C SER A 760 29.92 -6.45 -14.16
N GLY A 761 29.99 -5.89 -12.93
CA GLY A 761 28.85 -5.19 -12.32
C GLY A 761 27.71 -6.14 -11.91
N GLY A 762 27.98 -7.44 -11.82
CA GLY A 762 26.97 -8.46 -11.49
C GLY A 762 26.62 -8.55 -10.01
N TYR A 763 27.08 -7.62 -9.16
CA TYR A 763 26.90 -7.64 -7.71
C TYR A 763 26.55 -6.26 -7.14
N PRO A 764 25.89 -6.20 -5.96
CA PRO A 764 25.66 -4.94 -5.25
C PRO A 764 26.96 -4.18 -5.00
N THR A 765 26.90 -2.86 -5.11
CA THR A 765 28.10 -2.01 -5.09
C THR A 765 28.86 -2.10 -3.76
N VAL A 766 28.16 -2.33 -2.65
CA VAL A 766 28.78 -2.57 -1.33
C VAL A 766 29.81 -3.70 -1.39
N LEU A 767 29.46 -4.85 -2.00
CA LEU A 767 30.39 -5.97 -2.06
C LEU A 767 31.60 -5.66 -2.95
N ALA A 768 31.43 -4.86 -4.01
CA ALA A 768 32.56 -4.40 -4.82
C ALA A 768 33.52 -3.51 -4.01
N VAL A 769 32.97 -2.67 -3.14
CA VAL A 769 33.72 -1.83 -2.21
C VAL A 769 34.43 -2.68 -1.15
N GLU A 770 33.73 -3.63 -0.50
CA GLU A 770 34.32 -4.57 0.46
C GLU A 770 35.43 -5.43 -0.19
N HIS A 771 35.21 -5.92 -1.41
CA HIS A 771 36.21 -6.67 -2.17
C HIS A 771 37.48 -5.84 -2.40
N ALA A 772 37.32 -4.58 -2.81
CA ALA A 772 38.44 -3.66 -3.02
C ALA A 772 39.20 -3.38 -1.70
N VAL A 773 38.50 -3.19 -0.58
CA VAL A 773 39.09 -3.03 0.75
C VAL A 773 39.93 -4.24 1.13
N VAL A 774 39.36 -5.44 1.02
CA VAL A 774 40.04 -6.67 1.44
C VAL A 774 41.29 -6.88 0.61
N ARG A 775 41.20 -6.71 -0.73
CA ARG A 775 42.38 -6.75 -1.60
C ARG A 775 43.43 -5.72 -1.21
N TRP A 776 43.01 -4.48 -0.98
CA TRP A 776 43.91 -3.41 -0.55
C TRP A 776 44.64 -3.75 0.75
N SER A 777 43.96 -4.43 1.68
CA SER A 777 44.53 -4.82 2.98
C SER A 777 45.51 -5.99 2.91
N LEU A 778 45.37 -6.86 1.91
CA LEU A 778 46.26 -8.01 1.68
C LEU A 778 47.46 -7.66 0.78
N GLU A 779 47.38 -6.58 0.01
CA GLU A 779 48.43 -6.19 -0.92
C GLU A 779 49.66 -5.64 -0.21
N SER A 780 50.82 -6.22 -0.54
CA SER A 780 52.11 -5.85 0.04
C SER A 780 52.89 -4.87 -0.84
N ASP A 781 52.67 -4.87 -2.15
CA ASP A 781 53.29 -3.93 -3.08
C ASP A 781 52.65 -2.54 -3.00
N GLN A 782 53.43 -1.51 -2.65
CA GLN A 782 52.92 -0.15 -2.44
C GLN A 782 52.25 0.45 -3.69
N ARG A 783 52.75 0.12 -4.88
CA ARG A 783 52.19 0.65 -6.14
C ARG A 783 50.80 0.07 -6.40
N THR A 784 50.69 -1.25 -6.28
CA THR A 784 49.42 -1.98 -6.43
C THR A 784 48.43 -1.57 -5.35
N ARG A 785 48.92 -1.37 -4.12
CA ARG A 785 48.11 -0.88 -3.00
C ARG A 785 47.54 0.52 -3.25
N ARG A 786 48.31 1.47 -3.80
CA ARG A 786 47.78 2.79 -4.20
C ARG A 786 46.70 2.68 -5.29
N MET A 787 46.95 1.87 -6.32
CA MET A 787 45.97 1.65 -7.39
C MET A 787 44.64 1.06 -6.86
N LEU A 788 44.70 0.12 -5.93
CA LEU A 788 43.51 -0.47 -5.30
C LEU A 788 42.76 0.55 -4.44
N HIS A 789 43.48 1.42 -3.72
CA HIS A 789 42.89 2.53 -2.97
C HIS A 789 42.16 3.51 -3.89
N ASP A 790 42.79 3.92 -4.99
CA ASP A 790 42.17 4.85 -5.96
C ASP A 790 40.92 4.23 -6.60
N ARG A 791 40.97 2.92 -6.92
CA ARG A 791 39.80 2.16 -7.41
C ARG A 791 38.69 2.11 -6.37
N PHE A 792 39.02 1.88 -5.09
CA PHE A 792 38.05 1.90 -4.00
C PHE A 792 37.37 3.29 -3.89
N CYS A 793 38.14 4.37 -3.86
CA CYS A 793 37.60 5.73 -3.79
C CYS A 793 36.69 6.03 -5.00
N ALA A 794 37.11 5.64 -6.21
CA ALA A 794 36.30 5.79 -7.41
C ALA A 794 34.98 5.02 -7.32
N LEU A 795 35.01 3.77 -6.82
CA LEU A 795 33.80 2.97 -6.61
C LEU A 795 32.86 3.62 -5.58
N CYS A 796 33.39 4.12 -4.46
CA CYS A 796 32.58 4.83 -3.46
C CYS A 796 31.94 6.10 -4.05
N GLU A 797 32.72 6.90 -4.79
CA GLU A 797 32.19 8.09 -5.46
C GLU A 797 31.14 7.76 -6.52
N GLU A 798 31.37 6.73 -7.34
CA GLU A 798 30.43 6.25 -8.35
C GLU A 798 29.13 5.78 -7.68
N SER A 799 29.24 5.02 -6.59
CA SER A 799 28.11 4.55 -5.79
C SER A 799 27.26 5.71 -5.24
N LEU A 800 27.92 6.74 -4.72
CA LEU A 800 27.26 7.91 -4.13
C LEU A 800 26.69 8.86 -5.20
N LYS A 801 27.31 8.95 -6.38
CA LYS A 801 26.88 9.82 -7.49
C LYS A 801 25.81 9.21 -8.37
N ALA A 802 25.85 7.89 -8.60
CA ALA A 802 25.03 7.24 -9.62
C ALA A 802 23.53 7.31 -9.31
N GLY A 803 23.12 7.70 -8.09
CA GLY A 803 21.71 7.63 -7.67
C GLY A 803 21.12 6.22 -7.81
N THR A 804 21.97 5.22 -8.04
CA THR A 804 21.61 3.82 -7.92
C THR A 804 21.08 3.65 -6.53
N VAL A 805 19.87 3.11 -6.41
CA VAL A 805 19.14 2.90 -5.16
C VAL A 805 19.92 1.89 -4.33
N LEU A 806 20.99 2.36 -3.69
CA LEU A 806 21.64 1.70 -2.59
C LEU A 806 20.59 1.57 -1.46
N THR A 807 20.72 0.52 -0.65
CA THR A 807 20.44 0.63 0.78
C THR A 807 20.50 2.04 1.31
N GLU A 808 19.58 2.52 2.14
CA GLU A 808 20.07 3.43 3.18
C GLU A 808 21.22 2.75 3.94
N LEU A 809 21.09 1.46 4.25
CA LEU A 809 22.17 0.63 4.83
C LEU A 809 23.45 0.63 3.97
N ASP A 810 23.34 0.27 2.69
CA ASP A 810 24.45 0.18 1.73
C ASP A 810 25.13 1.52 1.50
N ARG A 811 24.36 2.60 1.41
CA ARG A 811 24.87 3.95 1.24
C ARG A 811 25.67 4.35 2.46
N ASP A 812 25.09 4.16 3.64
CA ASP A 812 25.74 4.54 4.90
C ASP A 812 26.94 3.65 5.18
N GLU A 813 26.90 2.38 4.78
CA GLU A 813 28.05 1.48 4.79
C GLU A 813 29.15 1.99 3.86
N VAL A 814 28.83 2.36 2.62
CA VAL A 814 29.80 2.96 1.68
C VAL A 814 30.35 4.28 2.21
N GLU A 815 29.51 5.16 2.77
CA GLU A 815 29.94 6.42 3.38
C GLU A 815 30.86 6.17 4.60
N TRP A 816 30.52 5.19 5.42
CA TRP A 816 31.32 4.77 6.58
C TRP A 816 32.67 4.19 6.17
N LEU A 817 32.69 3.25 5.21
CA LEU A 817 33.90 2.67 4.63
C LEU A 817 34.78 3.78 4.00
N HIS A 818 34.17 4.68 3.23
CA HIS A 818 34.87 5.78 2.57
C HIS A 818 35.51 6.74 3.59
N ALA A 819 34.78 7.16 4.63
CA ALA A 819 35.30 8.04 5.67
C ALA A 819 36.48 7.41 6.44
N ARG A 820 36.42 6.11 6.71
CA ARG A 820 37.51 5.36 7.38
C ARG A 820 38.76 5.26 6.51
N CYS A 821 38.62 4.97 5.22
CA CYS A 821 39.74 4.89 4.30
C CYS A 821 40.44 6.24 4.12
N GLN A 822 39.69 7.34 4.04
CA GLN A 822 40.27 8.69 4.03
C GLN A 822 41.11 8.98 5.28
N GLY A 823 40.65 8.52 6.46
CA GLY A 823 41.41 8.62 7.70
C GLY A 823 42.74 7.87 7.65
N LEU A 824 42.76 6.64 7.10
CA LEU A 824 43.97 5.81 6.97
C LEU A 824 45.01 6.42 6.02
N SER A 825 44.57 7.15 4.99
CA SER A 825 45.48 7.86 4.07
C SER A 825 46.21 9.04 4.71
N THR A 826 45.71 9.59 5.82
CA THR A 826 46.36 10.71 6.52
C THR A 826 47.37 10.28 7.59
N SER A 827 47.35 9.01 7.99
CA SER A 827 48.20 8.44 9.03
C SER A 827 49.46 7.71 8.53
N HIS A 828 49.64 7.60 7.22
CA HIS A 828 50.79 7.03 6.54
C HIS A 828 51.47 8.07 5.65
#